data_AF-A0AB34FPG1-F1
#
_entry.id   AF-A0AB34FPG1-F1
#
_cell.length_a   1.000
_cell.length_b   1.000
_cell.length_c   1.000
_cell.angle_alpha   90.00
_cell.angle_beta   90.00
_cell.angle_gamma   90.00
#
_symmetry.space_group_name_H-M   'P 1'
#
loop_
_entity.id
_entity.type
_entity.pdbx_description
1 polymer ?
#
loop_
_entity_poly.entity_id
_entity_poly.type
_entity_poly.pdbx_seq_one_letter_code
_entity_poly.pdbx_strand_id
1 'polypeptide(L)'
;MFRLERARMTSALGGGAACCLDIAMCNWESIINSIKNTEMDADRSTPPQSSATPSSSSVLPSDSVSQVASTPSDSEAPSARRTVKRRKLRATSTWDHFREAEGDEPHAMSGNVLHYCKRCRNPSWSTHISGNARYHLEKSHHIVVQESSTSQDKRQLAIENAFARTTVKRAQDVRKNELNTLRSAINVDAFREAQMLLSARRHLPLSFATWPEYQALLAAVNPAVQELLTESASTVASDLDRAYEAHQESVRRQLGRARSLVHIAMDVWSSPQRKAYIAVHAQWVDEGYSPRKALLGLPNLRRSHAGAAMAPYLMRIIRRYSLAHRIGYFTGDNDTKNDTCLRQLAVDLSQEYGISFDPVSSRTRCAGHIINLSLQAFLFATSEEALQAAMEQAQDEASDVTVADALHDQVHSSTRQTTHGKRKKRNDTAGWRSIGPLGKLHNIAVFIRNSTVRNDAWDDIAGKALGIDNITRWNSWYKLLDAAISQEGPLSILLNQFHNELEADILTHDDWQVLKMTHEFLQPFHQATLEQQMEWASIDQVLENMDILFMQFEDAKVKYADNARMVNSVHMGWWVLAKYYAESDKNPVYATALLLHPEKRRRYLDRHWPEEWRQTAINGARRLWAKYKDRPLASESASRLRNERGEATPYERIKQSMSVLDKTDDEDELEKFVESAPRHTTTKTPLEWWCRDEQRMEYPRLHQMALDIFSVPAMSDDPERVFSCARRTISWDRARLSADTIEELQCLGNWVKNDLIRKLYVAVDDEIIDVAGADDETTTAYESSVVSTESQTLTSTTTVFTATIPSATVTVTRGYTPPAKAKRDASPAPPPPCMTNGVTYSAARITSACACIDVPASTVSVTYTAGTQTVTSTSVVPLTTTATVTEWVTTSTAAVGDAVTVTVDPPTPTNLVPNPGFDRGLDGWSFYTNNPSGWSGGVVGIAGPDGSGTNAMSIYNSQYLGFSTLRTSVPFTLDAGRTYRWSFQTRNSQGRDPAPYIYASVTSDGYGVAGSSATNGQAIGNGWYLYQGTFTVSASLAGPKGAFAIGQSRSTSPITWYFDNAVVIAIS
;
A
#
# COMPACT_ATOMS: atom_id res chain seq x y z
N MET A 1 27.07 26.88 -35.60
CA MET A 1 26.36 27.51 -34.47
C MET A 1 27.09 27.14 -33.17
N PHE A 2 26.81 26.00 -32.54
CA PHE A 2 27.45 25.45 -31.31
C PHE A 2 28.75 26.08 -30.77
N ARG A 3 29.83 26.22 -31.56
CA ARG A 3 31.08 26.86 -31.09
C ARG A 3 30.93 28.33 -30.65
N LEU A 4 29.95 29.09 -31.16
CA LEU A 4 29.62 30.44 -30.67
C LEU A 4 28.80 30.43 -29.36
N GLU A 5 28.00 29.38 -29.12
CA GLU A 5 27.18 29.27 -27.92
C GLU A 5 28.02 28.83 -26.71
N ARG A 6 29.01 27.94 -26.91
CA ARG A 6 30.00 27.56 -25.88
C ARG A 6 30.65 28.80 -25.25
N ALA A 7 31.07 29.76 -26.07
CA ALA A 7 31.71 31.01 -25.62
C ALA A 7 30.78 31.97 -24.85
N ARG A 8 29.45 31.84 -24.99
CA ARG A 8 28.46 32.61 -24.22
C ARG A 8 28.05 31.94 -22.90
N MET A 9 28.12 30.61 -22.83
CA MET A 9 27.80 29.88 -21.60
C MET A 9 28.97 29.88 -20.60
N THR A 10 30.22 29.80 -21.06
CA THR A 10 31.39 29.77 -20.16
C THR A 10 31.67 31.09 -19.42
N SER A 11 31.07 32.21 -19.83
CA SER A 11 31.16 33.49 -19.11
C SER A 11 30.05 33.71 -18.07
N ALA A 12 29.06 32.81 -17.98
CA ALA A 12 27.85 32.98 -17.17
C ALA A 12 27.77 32.07 -15.93
N LEU A 13 28.65 31.07 -15.80
CA LEU A 13 28.60 30.06 -14.75
C LEU A 13 29.97 29.84 -14.11
N GLY A 14 29.99 29.79 -12.76
CA GLY A 14 31.21 29.52 -11.99
C GLY A 14 31.83 28.15 -12.27
N GLY A 15 33.15 28.05 -12.14
CA GLY A 15 33.98 27.00 -12.76
C GLY A 15 33.67 25.53 -12.44
N GLY A 16 32.83 25.22 -11.46
CA GLY A 16 32.37 23.84 -11.20
C GLY A 16 31.50 23.28 -12.32
N ALA A 17 30.68 24.10 -12.99
CA ALA A 17 29.73 23.63 -14.00
C ALA A 17 30.39 23.24 -15.34
N ALA A 18 31.56 23.81 -15.65
CA ALA A 18 32.26 23.57 -16.93
C ALA A 18 32.74 22.11 -17.06
N CYS A 19 33.27 21.53 -15.97
CA CYS A 19 33.90 20.21 -16.00
C CYS A 19 32.92 19.09 -16.40
N CYS A 20 31.68 19.15 -15.93
CA CYS A 20 30.65 18.16 -16.29
C CYS A 20 30.26 18.25 -17.78
N LEU A 21 30.27 19.44 -18.36
CA LEU A 21 30.00 19.69 -19.78
C LEU A 21 31.13 19.17 -20.68
N ASP A 22 32.38 19.39 -20.27
CA ASP A 22 33.53 18.86 -21.01
C ASP A 22 33.60 17.31 -20.95
N ILE A 23 33.29 16.69 -19.80
CA ILE A 23 33.19 15.22 -19.69
C ILE A 23 32.09 14.66 -20.62
N ALA A 24 30.91 15.29 -20.65
CA ALA A 24 29.82 14.89 -21.54
C ALA A 24 30.21 15.00 -23.03
N MET A 25 30.93 16.07 -23.40
CA MET A 25 31.42 16.24 -24.78
C MET A 25 32.55 15.25 -25.14
N CYS A 26 33.46 14.92 -24.21
CA CYS A 26 34.49 13.91 -24.45
C CYS A 26 33.88 12.52 -24.72
N ASN A 27 32.84 12.13 -23.99
CA ASN A 27 32.12 10.87 -24.28
C ASN A 27 31.42 10.92 -25.66
N TRP A 28 30.83 12.06 -26.04
CA TRP A 28 30.18 12.20 -27.34
C TRP A 28 31.16 12.15 -28.53
N GLU A 29 32.32 12.80 -28.42
CA GLU A 29 33.38 12.70 -29.44
C GLU A 29 34.02 11.28 -29.46
N SER A 30 34.13 10.61 -28.31
CA SER A 30 34.57 9.21 -28.23
C SER A 30 33.61 8.27 -28.98
N ILE A 31 32.29 8.41 -28.78
CA ILE A 31 31.26 7.63 -29.49
C ILE A 31 31.33 7.87 -31.00
N ILE A 32 31.46 9.12 -31.46
CA ILE A 32 31.56 9.44 -32.90
C ILE A 32 32.84 8.86 -33.53
N ASN A 33 33.96 8.84 -32.80
CA ASN A 33 35.20 8.23 -33.27
C ASN A 33 35.13 6.69 -33.27
N SER A 34 34.46 6.08 -32.29
CA SER A 34 34.21 4.63 -32.27
C SER A 34 33.39 4.17 -33.48
N ILE A 35 32.35 4.94 -33.85
CA ILE A 35 31.49 4.64 -35.01
C ILE A 35 32.29 4.70 -36.32
N LYS A 36 33.21 5.67 -36.46
CA LYS A 36 34.07 5.80 -37.66
C LYS A 36 35.08 4.67 -37.81
N ASN A 37 35.66 4.19 -36.70
CA ASN A 37 36.65 3.12 -36.76
C ASN A 37 36.02 1.78 -37.19
N THR A 38 34.76 1.52 -36.85
CA THR A 38 34.04 0.30 -37.27
C THR A 38 33.74 0.20 -38.78
N GLU A 39 33.89 1.27 -39.56
CA GLU A 39 33.73 1.23 -41.02
C GLU A 39 35.02 0.92 -41.80
N MET A 40 36.19 0.81 -41.13
CA MET A 40 37.50 0.69 -41.82
C MET A 40 38.16 -0.69 -41.80
N ASP A 41 37.83 -1.60 -40.87
CA ASP A 41 38.50 -2.91 -40.75
C ASP A 41 37.89 -4.03 -41.64
N ALA A 42 37.05 -3.68 -42.61
CA ALA A 42 36.31 -4.64 -43.43
C ALA A 42 37.06 -5.21 -44.66
N ASP A 43 38.36 -4.89 -44.85
CA ASP A 43 39.12 -5.31 -46.04
C ASP A 43 40.57 -5.76 -45.73
N ARG A 44 40.73 -7.06 -45.36
CA ARG A 44 41.92 -7.87 -45.75
C ARG A 44 41.88 -9.36 -45.39
N SER A 45 42.62 -10.12 -46.20
CA SER A 45 43.14 -11.49 -45.99
C SER A 45 42.23 -12.69 -46.31
N THR A 46 42.86 -13.86 -46.51
CA THR A 46 42.41 -14.96 -47.37
C THR A 46 42.73 -16.37 -46.77
N PRO A 47 42.25 -17.50 -47.33
CA PRO A 47 41.85 -18.69 -46.54
C PRO A 47 42.86 -19.86 -46.55
N PRO A 48 42.52 -20.96 -45.85
CA PRO A 48 42.88 -22.30 -46.34
C PRO A 48 41.76 -23.38 -46.29
N GLN A 49 41.55 -24.02 -47.46
CA GLN A 49 41.30 -25.46 -47.66
C GLN A 49 39.99 -26.11 -47.13
N SER A 50 39.84 -27.44 -47.36
CA SER A 50 38.57 -28.11 -47.67
C SER A 50 38.50 -29.61 -47.31
N SER A 51 37.31 -30.20 -47.14
CA SER A 51 37.07 -31.66 -47.35
C SER A 51 35.59 -32.05 -47.61
N ALA A 52 35.39 -33.23 -48.24
CA ALA A 52 34.16 -33.95 -48.65
C ALA A 52 32.92 -33.86 -47.71
N THR A 53 31.64 -33.71 -48.14
CA THR A 53 30.78 -34.50 -49.09
C THR A 53 30.44 -35.95 -48.62
N PRO A 54 29.33 -36.60 -49.07
CA PRO A 54 27.98 -36.51 -48.46
C PRO A 54 27.24 -37.89 -48.33
N SER A 55 25.92 -37.95 -48.01
CA SER A 55 24.98 -38.94 -48.61
C SER A 55 23.51 -38.89 -48.12
N SER A 56 22.58 -39.25 -49.04
CA SER A 56 21.21 -39.80 -48.83
C SER A 56 20.10 -38.92 -48.19
N SER A 57 18.80 -39.29 -48.29
CA SER A 57 17.97 -39.19 -49.52
C SER A 57 16.46 -39.47 -49.31
N SER A 58 15.63 -38.86 -50.17
CA SER A 58 14.41 -39.41 -50.81
C SER A 58 13.00 -39.37 -50.15
N VAL A 59 12.00 -39.43 -51.05
CA VAL A 59 10.55 -39.76 -50.91
C VAL A 59 9.55 -38.67 -50.46
N LEU A 60 8.74 -38.25 -51.44
CA LEU A 60 7.37 -37.67 -51.39
C LEU A 60 6.35 -38.84 -51.58
N PRO A 61 4.99 -38.76 -51.35
CA PRO A 61 4.13 -37.68 -51.88
C PRO A 61 2.70 -37.40 -51.29
N SER A 62 2.04 -36.43 -51.94
CA SER A 62 0.63 -36.43 -52.41
C SER A 62 -0.57 -35.86 -51.59
N ASP A 63 -1.34 -35.05 -52.35
CA ASP A 63 -2.82 -34.90 -52.45
C ASP A 63 -3.65 -34.45 -51.22
N SER A 64 -4.81 -33.77 -51.30
CA SER A 64 -5.50 -32.83 -52.23
C SER A 64 -6.75 -32.24 -51.48
N VAL A 65 -7.77 -31.49 -51.96
CA VAL A 65 -8.34 -31.11 -53.28
C VAL A 65 -9.08 -29.73 -53.14
N SER A 66 -9.83 -29.29 -54.17
CA SER A 66 -10.99 -28.34 -54.13
C SER A 66 -10.72 -26.82 -53.99
N GLN A 67 -11.02 -25.94 -54.98
CA GLN A 67 -12.29 -25.53 -55.66
C GLN A 67 -12.99 -24.32 -54.97
N VAL A 68 -13.58 -23.31 -55.65
CA VAL A 68 -13.70 -23.01 -57.11
C VAL A 68 -13.86 -21.49 -57.40
N ALA A 69 -13.77 -21.15 -58.70
CA ALA A 69 -13.66 -19.84 -59.38
C ALA A 69 -14.66 -18.69 -59.08
N SER A 70 -14.30 -17.47 -59.56
CA SER A 70 -15.19 -16.60 -60.38
C SER A 70 -14.41 -15.59 -61.25
N THR A 71 -14.76 -15.52 -62.54
CA THR A 71 -14.37 -14.60 -63.64
C THR A 71 -15.63 -14.40 -64.55
N PRO A 72 -15.78 -13.49 -65.55
CA PRO A 72 -14.91 -13.33 -66.74
C PRO A 72 -14.97 -11.95 -67.51
N SER A 73 -14.73 -12.00 -68.83
CA SER A 73 -14.79 -10.99 -69.91
C SER A 73 -13.49 -10.19 -70.16
N ASP A 74 -12.64 -10.46 -71.15
CA ASP A 74 -12.71 -10.96 -72.56
C ASP A 74 -12.92 -9.90 -73.65
N SER A 75 -11.87 -9.72 -74.48
CA SER A 75 -11.84 -9.26 -75.89
C SER A 75 -10.35 -9.10 -76.30
N GLU A 76 -9.84 -9.55 -77.46
CA GLU A 76 -10.39 -10.40 -78.52
C GLU A 76 -9.25 -11.20 -79.25
N ALA A 77 -9.61 -11.97 -80.27
CA ALA A 77 -8.79 -12.98 -80.98
C ALA A 77 -7.85 -12.38 -82.08
N PRO A 78 -7.16 -13.12 -83.00
CA PRO A 78 -7.19 -14.57 -83.29
C PRO A 78 -5.82 -15.29 -83.52
N SER A 79 -5.89 -16.60 -83.78
CA SER A 79 -4.73 -17.49 -83.87
C SER A 79 -3.94 -17.44 -85.20
N ALA A 80 -2.63 -17.74 -85.15
CA ALA A 80 -1.80 -18.00 -86.32
C ALA A 80 -0.91 -19.26 -86.15
N ARG A 81 -1.26 -20.32 -86.90
CA ARG A 81 -0.49 -21.51 -87.33
C ARG A 81 0.75 -21.93 -86.51
N ARG A 82 0.64 -23.13 -85.90
CA ARG A 82 1.71 -23.90 -85.23
C ARG A 82 2.90 -24.20 -86.15
N THR A 83 3.92 -23.32 -86.16
CA THR A 83 5.20 -23.58 -86.84
C THR A 83 6.15 -24.36 -85.93
N VAL A 84 6.59 -25.54 -86.39
CA VAL A 84 7.63 -26.31 -85.70
C VAL A 84 8.96 -25.58 -85.87
N LYS A 85 9.40 -24.85 -84.84
CA LYS A 85 10.71 -24.18 -84.84
C LYS A 85 11.82 -25.24 -84.92
N ARG A 86 12.38 -25.41 -86.13
CA ARG A 86 13.62 -26.19 -86.37
C ARG A 86 14.63 -25.87 -85.26
N ARG A 87 15.11 -26.91 -84.58
CA ARG A 87 16.09 -26.78 -83.49
C ARG A 87 17.37 -26.16 -84.08
N LYS A 88 17.63 -24.87 -83.83
CA LYS A 88 18.84 -24.20 -84.31
C LYS A 88 20.06 -25.03 -83.89
N LEU A 89 20.86 -25.46 -84.86
CA LEU A 89 22.14 -26.09 -84.61
C LEU A 89 23.00 -25.12 -83.80
N ARG A 90 23.52 -25.56 -82.66
CA ARG A 90 24.65 -24.90 -82.01
C ARG A 90 25.90 -25.22 -82.85
N ALA A 91 26.88 -24.32 -82.88
CA ALA A 91 28.06 -24.41 -83.75
C ALA A 91 27.76 -24.26 -85.26
N THR A 92 26.96 -23.28 -85.68
CA THR A 92 26.63 -23.02 -87.10
C THR A 92 27.88 -22.97 -87.99
N SER A 93 28.87 -22.17 -87.59
CA SER A 93 30.17 -21.98 -88.26
C SER A 93 31.00 -23.26 -88.40
N THR A 94 30.70 -24.31 -87.63
CA THR A 94 31.33 -25.62 -87.76
C THR A 94 30.63 -26.48 -88.80
N TRP A 95 29.29 -26.44 -88.83
CA TRP A 95 28.48 -27.22 -89.75
C TRP A 95 28.48 -26.68 -91.19
N ASP A 96 28.83 -25.40 -91.40
CA ASP A 96 29.02 -24.82 -92.74
C ASP A 96 30.05 -25.57 -93.60
N HIS A 97 31.01 -26.27 -92.97
CA HIS A 97 32.00 -27.12 -93.66
C HIS A 97 31.51 -28.55 -93.99
N PHE A 98 30.29 -28.91 -93.60
CA PHE A 98 29.70 -30.23 -93.80
C PHE A 98 28.47 -30.18 -94.73
N ARG A 99 28.13 -31.31 -95.34
CA ARG A 99 26.95 -31.54 -96.18
C ARG A 99 26.07 -32.64 -95.56
N GLU A 100 24.86 -32.78 -96.09
CA GLU A 100 24.03 -33.97 -95.88
C GLU A 100 24.56 -35.13 -96.74
N ALA A 101 24.07 -36.35 -96.50
CA ALA A 101 24.52 -37.56 -97.20
C ALA A 101 24.16 -37.53 -98.70
N GLU A 102 25.01 -38.12 -99.55
CA GLU A 102 24.85 -38.17 -101.02
C GLU A 102 25.00 -39.62 -101.50
N GLY A 103 24.10 -40.09 -102.38
CA GLY A 103 24.11 -41.47 -102.87
C GLY A 103 23.76 -42.49 -101.77
N ASP A 104 24.49 -43.61 -101.72
CA ASP A 104 24.28 -44.71 -100.76
C ASP A 104 24.79 -44.41 -99.32
N GLU A 105 25.13 -43.15 -99.02
CA GLU A 105 25.60 -42.75 -97.70
C GLU A 105 24.47 -42.77 -96.63
N PRO A 106 24.67 -43.40 -95.46
CA PRO A 106 23.65 -43.46 -94.43
C PRO A 106 23.35 -42.08 -93.83
N HIS A 107 22.11 -41.61 -93.98
CA HIS A 107 21.69 -40.28 -93.56
C HIS A 107 21.64 -40.09 -92.03
N ALA A 108 21.55 -41.18 -91.26
CA ALA A 108 21.52 -41.15 -89.80
C ALA A 108 22.11 -42.42 -89.21
N MET A 109 22.66 -42.32 -88.00
CA MET A 109 23.12 -43.45 -87.19
C MET A 109 22.54 -43.33 -85.78
N SER A 110 21.91 -44.41 -85.29
CA SER A 110 21.27 -44.46 -83.98
C SER A 110 20.30 -43.29 -83.70
N GLY A 111 19.54 -42.86 -84.71
CA GLY A 111 18.57 -41.77 -84.63
C GLY A 111 19.15 -40.35 -84.77
N ASN A 112 20.48 -40.19 -84.82
CA ASN A 112 21.13 -38.89 -85.03
C ASN A 112 21.49 -38.71 -86.51
N VAL A 113 21.15 -37.55 -87.09
CA VAL A 113 21.51 -37.18 -88.48
C VAL A 113 23.03 -37.09 -88.61
N LEU A 114 23.59 -37.73 -89.65
CA LEU A 114 25.00 -37.66 -89.98
C LEU A 114 25.29 -36.50 -90.94
N HIS A 115 26.34 -35.75 -90.63
CA HIS A 115 26.87 -34.68 -91.48
C HIS A 115 28.24 -35.09 -92.04
N TYR A 116 28.39 -35.01 -93.36
CA TYR A 116 29.54 -35.50 -94.12
C TYR A 116 30.48 -34.35 -94.46
N CYS A 117 31.80 -34.52 -94.30
CA CYS A 117 32.75 -33.44 -94.58
C CYS A 117 32.74 -33.09 -96.08
N LYS A 118 32.56 -31.81 -96.43
CA LYS A 118 32.54 -31.37 -97.84
C LYS A 118 33.87 -31.61 -98.58
N ARG A 119 34.96 -31.90 -97.85
CA ARG A 119 36.33 -32.08 -98.38
C ARG A 119 36.82 -33.52 -98.40
N CYS A 120 36.24 -34.45 -97.63
CA CYS A 120 36.54 -35.88 -97.71
C CYS A 120 35.49 -36.60 -98.56
N ARG A 121 35.86 -37.00 -99.79
CA ARG A 121 34.96 -37.69 -100.73
C ARG A 121 35.26 -39.17 -100.97
N ASN A 122 36.51 -39.62 -100.81
CA ASN A 122 36.82 -41.05 -100.87
C ASN A 122 38.10 -41.39 -100.06
N PRO A 123 38.01 -42.15 -98.94
CA PRO A 123 36.76 -42.43 -98.22
C PRO A 123 36.09 -41.13 -97.75
N SER A 124 34.77 -41.12 -97.62
CA SER A 124 34.06 -40.00 -97.01
C SER A 124 34.10 -40.10 -95.48
N TRP A 125 33.99 -38.95 -94.80
CA TRP A 125 34.04 -38.87 -93.33
C TRP A 125 32.80 -38.16 -92.81
N SER A 126 32.14 -38.72 -91.79
CA SER A 126 30.92 -38.16 -91.22
C SER A 126 30.87 -38.21 -89.69
N THR A 127 30.02 -37.35 -89.12
CA THR A 127 29.78 -37.26 -87.68
C THR A 127 28.41 -36.65 -87.41
N HIS A 128 27.84 -36.94 -86.24
CA HIS A 128 26.70 -36.21 -85.68
C HIS A 128 27.12 -35.33 -84.47
N ILE A 129 28.41 -35.31 -84.13
CA ILE A 129 28.98 -34.63 -82.95
C ILE A 129 29.88 -33.47 -83.42
N SER A 130 29.56 -32.25 -82.98
CA SER A 130 30.27 -31.02 -83.36
C SER A 130 31.71 -30.93 -82.85
N GLY A 131 32.01 -31.56 -81.70
CA GLY A 131 33.39 -31.68 -81.19
C GLY A 131 34.28 -32.46 -82.17
N ASN A 132 33.83 -33.66 -82.56
CA ASN A 132 34.52 -34.49 -83.56
C ASN A 132 34.62 -33.76 -84.91
N ALA A 133 33.58 -33.02 -85.31
CA ALA A 133 33.60 -32.21 -86.52
C ALA A 133 34.74 -31.17 -86.51
N ARG A 134 34.93 -30.44 -85.40
CA ARG A 134 36.05 -29.49 -85.24
C ARG A 134 37.40 -30.19 -85.26
N TYR A 135 37.55 -31.30 -84.54
CA TYR A 135 38.80 -32.05 -84.50
C TYR A 135 39.22 -32.58 -85.89
N HIS A 136 38.25 -33.07 -86.68
CA HIS A 136 38.50 -33.46 -88.07
C HIS A 136 38.87 -32.27 -88.96
N LEU A 137 38.14 -31.14 -88.87
CA LEU A 137 38.49 -29.92 -89.60
C LEU A 137 39.91 -29.44 -89.27
N GLU A 138 40.32 -29.48 -88.01
CA GLU A 138 41.64 -29.06 -87.55
C GLU A 138 42.75 -30.03 -87.99
N LYS A 139 42.57 -31.34 -87.77
CA LYS A 139 43.62 -32.35 -88.03
C LYS A 139 43.72 -32.78 -89.49
N SER A 140 42.59 -32.91 -90.20
CA SER A 140 42.56 -33.38 -91.60
C SER A 140 42.55 -32.25 -92.62
N HIS A 141 42.15 -31.02 -92.24
CA HIS A 141 42.01 -29.89 -93.16
C HIS A 141 42.61 -28.56 -92.67
N HIS A 142 43.20 -28.53 -91.47
CA HIS A 142 43.82 -27.35 -90.84
C HIS A 142 42.91 -26.12 -90.74
N ILE A 143 41.61 -26.35 -90.53
CA ILE A 143 40.61 -25.30 -90.27
C ILE A 143 40.26 -25.30 -88.78
N VAL A 144 40.57 -24.21 -88.10
CA VAL A 144 40.20 -23.97 -86.68
C VAL A 144 38.98 -23.05 -86.62
N VAL A 145 37.92 -23.47 -85.92
CA VAL A 145 36.67 -22.70 -85.79
C VAL A 145 36.47 -22.26 -84.34
N GLN A 146 36.68 -20.99 -84.06
CA GLN A 146 36.47 -20.37 -82.74
C GLN A 146 35.05 -19.78 -82.60
N GLU A 147 34.49 -19.80 -81.39
CA GLU A 147 33.23 -19.13 -81.03
C GLU A 147 33.47 -18.25 -79.78
N SER A 148 32.92 -17.04 -79.75
CA SER A 148 33.16 -16.06 -78.68
C SER A 148 32.20 -16.23 -77.48
N SER A 149 32.76 -16.45 -76.29
CA SER A 149 32.08 -17.00 -75.10
C SER A 149 31.36 -15.97 -74.22
N THR A 150 30.59 -15.04 -74.80
CA THR A 150 29.87 -13.94 -74.10
C THR A 150 28.71 -14.35 -73.16
N SER A 151 28.70 -15.60 -72.67
CA SER A 151 27.63 -16.18 -71.85
C SER A 151 28.01 -16.52 -70.41
N GLN A 152 29.31 -16.59 -70.06
CA GLN A 152 29.72 -16.87 -68.68
C GLN A 152 29.47 -15.66 -67.76
N ASP A 153 29.96 -14.47 -68.12
CA ASP A 153 29.86 -13.26 -67.29
C ASP A 153 28.39 -12.90 -66.96
N LYS A 154 27.50 -13.03 -67.95
CA LYS A 154 26.06 -12.80 -67.76
C LYS A 154 25.40 -13.81 -66.82
N ARG A 155 25.96 -15.02 -66.70
CA ARG A 155 25.50 -16.05 -65.77
C ARG A 155 26.09 -15.84 -64.38
N GLN A 156 27.36 -15.43 -64.30
CA GLN A 156 28.03 -15.01 -63.06
C GLN A 156 27.24 -13.87 -62.39
N LEU A 157 27.01 -12.78 -63.13
CA LEU A 157 26.30 -11.59 -62.67
C LEU A 157 24.84 -11.88 -62.27
N ALA A 158 24.17 -12.82 -62.95
CA ALA A 158 22.82 -13.27 -62.59
C ALA A 158 22.78 -14.06 -61.28
N ILE A 159 23.83 -14.85 -60.99
CA ILE A 159 23.98 -15.59 -59.73
C ILE A 159 24.28 -14.63 -58.58
N GLU A 160 25.20 -13.67 -58.78
CA GLU A 160 25.50 -12.62 -57.79
C GLU A 160 24.26 -11.77 -57.44
N ASN A 161 23.49 -11.35 -58.45
CA ASN A 161 22.22 -10.66 -58.23
C ASN A 161 21.16 -11.52 -57.50
N ALA A 162 21.15 -12.85 -57.73
CA ALA A 162 20.26 -13.75 -57.01
C ALA A 162 20.68 -13.91 -55.53
N PHE A 163 21.98 -14.02 -55.24
CA PHE A 163 22.49 -14.02 -53.88
C PHE A 163 22.21 -12.69 -53.17
N ALA A 164 22.52 -11.54 -53.79
CA ALA A 164 22.24 -10.22 -53.21
C ALA A 164 20.76 -10.04 -52.85
N ARG A 165 19.84 -10.42 -53.75
CA ARG A 165 18.38 -10.42 -53.48
C ARG A 165 18.00 -11.36 -52.34
N THR A 166 18.64 -12.52 -52.23
CA THR A 166 18.39 -13.49 -51.16
C THR A 166 18.89 -12.97 -49.82
N THR A 167 20.05 -12.31 -49.77
CA THR A 167 20.59 -11.66 -48.56
C THR A 167 19.69 -10.51 -48.10
N VAL A 168 19.27 -9.62 -49.01
CA VAL A 168 18.33 -8.53 -48.69
C VAL A 168 17.00 -9.09 -48.18
N LYS A 169 16.43 -10.10 -48.85
CA LYS A 169 15.19 -10.73 -48.39
C LYS A 169 15.36 -11.38 -47.01
N ARG A 170 16.45 -12.13 -46.78
CA ARG A 170 16.73 -12.74 -45.47
C ARG A 170 16.89 -11.70 -44.36
N ALA A 171 17.51 -10.56 -44.64
CA ALA A 171 17.59 -9.44 -43.69
C ALA A 171 16.21 -8.80 -43.41
N GLN A 172 15.34 -8.69 -44.42
CA GLN A 172 13.95 -8.26 -44.24
C GLN A 172 13.13 -9.27 -43.42
N ASP A 173 13.28 -10.56 -43.69
CA ASP A 173 12.59 -11.64 -42.97
C ASP A 173 13.06 -11.71 -41.50
N VAL A 174 14.37 -11.55 -41.23
CA VAL A 174 14.93 -11.43 -39.87
C VAL A 174 14.36 -10.20 -39.15
N ARG A 175 14.44 -9.00 -39.76
CA ARG A 175 13.91 -7.76 -39.16
C ARG A 175 12.41 -7.81 -38.92
N LYS A 176 11.65 -8.51 -39.76
CA LYS A 176 10.22 -8.75 -39.56
C LYS A 176 9.94 -9.67 -38.38
N ASN A 177 10.76 -10.72 -38.20
CA ASN A 177 10.65 -11.60 -37.05
C ASN A 177 11.04 -10.89 -35.74
N GLU A 178 12.12 -10.11 -35.73
CA GLU A 178 12.50 -9.24 -34.61
C GLU A 178 11.35 -8.29 -34.22
N LEU A 179 10.74 -7.61 -35.20
CA LEU A 179 9.61 -6.72 -34.94
C LEU A 179 8.37 -7.47 -34.41
N ASN A 180 8.13 -8.70 -34.86
CA ASN A 180 7.06 -9.54 -34.34
C ASN A 180 7.33 -10.00 -32.90
N THR A 181 8.56 -10.36 -32.55
CA THR A 181 8.97 -10.67 -31.16
C THR A 181 8.77 -9.45 -30.27
N LEU A 182 9.17 -8.26 -30.74
CA LEU A 182 8.97 -7.00 -30.02
C LEU A 182 7.48 -6.63 -29.86
N ARG A 183 6.61 -6.95 -30.83
CA ARG A 183 5.15 -6.82 -30.68
C ARG A 183 4.60 -7.78 -29.62
N SER A 184 4.97 -9.07 -29.68
CA SER A 184 4.44 -10.07 -28.74
C SER A 184 4.94 -9.89 -27.30
N ALA A 185 6.05 -9.17 -27.10
CA ALA A 185 6.51 -8.73 -25.79
C ALA A 185 5.65 -7.63 -25.15
N ILE A 186 4.70 -7.01 -25.88
CA ILE A 186 3.80 -5.98 -25.33
C ILE A 186 2.44 -6.60 -25.01
N ASN A 187 2.13 -6.77 -23.73
CA ASN A 187 0.77 -7.00 -23.28
C ASN A 187 -0.05 -5.71 -23.48
N VAL A 188 -0.90 -5.70 -24.51
CA VAL A 188 -1.67 -4.51 -24.94
C VAL A 188 -2.68 -4.05 -23.89
N ASP A 189 -3.31 -4.98 -23.17
CA ASP A 189 -4.33 -4.64 -22.18
C ASP A 189 -3.69 -4.07 -20.91
N ALA A 190 -2.60 -4.69 -20.42
CA ALA A 190 -1.81 -4.15 -19.32
C ALA A 190 -1.19 -2.78 -19.66
N PHE A 191 -0.81 -2.55 -20.91
CA PHE A 191 -0.32 -1.25 -21.39
C PHE A 191 -1.40 -0.17 -21.36
N ARG A 192 -2.62 -0.46 -21.82
CA ARG A 192 -3.77 0.47 -21.74
C ARG A 192 -4.20 0.74 -20.31
N GLU A 193 -4.34 -0.30 -19.50
CA GLU A 193 -4.66 -0.18 -18.08
C GLU A 193 -3.59 0.68 -17.36
N ALA A 194 -2.30 0.52 -17.68
CA ALA A 194 -1.23 1.35 -17.11
C ALA A 194 -1.37 2.83 -17.48
N GLN A 195 -1.73 3.14 -18.74
CA GLN A 195 -2.01 4.51 -19.16
C GLN A 195 -3.20 5.12 -18.40
N MET A 196 -4.27 4.35 -18.20
CA MET A 196 -5.45 4.81 -17.46
C MET A 196 -5.15 5.01 -15.98
N LEU A 197 -4.43 4.07 -15.33
CA LEU A 197 -4.03 4.21 -13.94
C LEU A 197 -3.05 5.37 -13.72
N LEU A 198 -2.23 5.75 -14.71
CA LEU A 198 -1.45 6.99 -14.65
C LEU A 198 -2.36 8.23 -14.57
N SER A 199 -3.43 8.34 -15.37
CA SER A 199 -4.38 9.46 -15.25
C SER A 199 -5.18 9.44 -13.95
N ALA A 200 -5.62 8.27 -13.49
CA ALA A 200 -6.44 8.11 -12.29
C ALA A 200 -5.65 8.28 -10.98
N ARG A 201 -4.46 7.66 -10.88
CA ARG A 201 -3.65 7.60 -9.64
C ARG A 201 -2.56 8.67 -9.55
N ARG A 202 -2.10 9.23 -10.68
CA ARG A 202 -1.12 10.35 -10.71
C ARG A 202 -1.76 11.68 -11.13
N HIS A 203 -3.07 11.70 -11.33
CA HIS A 203 -3.86 12.88 -11.72
C HIS A 203 -3.40 13.54 -13.05
N LEU A 204 -2.74 12.81 -13.96
CA LEU A 204 -2.35 13.35 -15.28
C LEU A 204 -3.58 13.68 -16.16
N PRO A 205 -3.56 14.77 -16.96
CA PRO A 205 -4.63 15.04 -17.93
C PRO A 205 -4.67 13.93 -18.99
N LEU A 206 -5.85 13.59 -19.51
CA LEU A 206 -6.01 12.46 -20.47
C LEU A 206 -5.21 12.63 -21.77
N SER A 207 -4.79 13.85 -22.12
CA SER A 207 -3.88 14.14 -23.23
C SER A 207 -2.42 13.73 -22.99
N PHE A 208 -2.03 13.25 -21.80
CA PHE A 208 -0.63 12.86 -21.54
C PHE A 208 -0.15 11.73 -22.45
N ALA A 209 -1.04 10.85 -22.90
CA ALA A 209 -0.73 9.78 -23.85
C ALA A 209 -0.31 10.30 -25.25
N THR A 210 -0.65 11.56 -25.56
CA THR A 210 -0.29 12.26 -26.81
C THR A 210 0.92 13.18 -26.66
N TRP A 211 1.64 13.17 -25.52
CA TRP A 211 2.83 13.99 -25.30
C TRP A 211 4.06 13.36 -25.97
N PRO A 212 4.80 14.08 -26.83
CA PRO A 212 5.97 13.54 -27.53
C PRO A 212 7.02 12.93 -26.60
N GLU A 213 7.21 13.49 -25.42
CA GLU A 213 8.16 13.03 -24.40
C GLU A 213 7.73 11.68 -23.80
N TYR A 214 6.43 11.50 -23.58
CA TYR A 214 5.86 10.23 -23.10
C TYR A 214 5.92 9.15 -24.17
N GLN A 215 5.57 9.50 -25.41
CA GLN A 215 5.62 8.59 -26.55
C GLN A 215 7.07 8.16 -26.87
N ALA A 216 8.03 9.09 -26.78
CA ALA A 216 9.46 8.79 -26.94
C ALA A 216 10.01 7.90 -25.81
N LEU A 217 9.58 8.12 -24.57
CA LEU A 217 9.93 7.23 -23.44
C LEU A 217 9.46 5.80 -23.68
N LEU A 218 8.22 5.61 -24.14
CA LEU A 218 7.70 4.28 -24.47
C LEU A 218 8.48 3.65 -25.64
N ALA A 219 8.72 4.39 -26.72
CA ALA A 219 9.45 3.90 -27.89
C ALA A 219 10.92 3.57 -27.60
N ALA A 220 11.54 4.23 -26.61
CA ALA A 220 12.88 3.91 -26.13
C ALA A 220 12.95 2.60 -25.32
N VAL A 221 11.85 2.18 -24.69
CA VAL A 221 11.75 0.88 -24.00
C VAL A 221 11.44 -0.24 -25.00
N ASN A 222 10.50 -0.03 -25.93
CA ASN A 222 10.22 -0.97 -27.01
C ASN A 222 9.71 -0.22 -28.26
N PRO A 223 10.44 -0.20 -29.39
CA PRO A 223 10.04 0.56 -30.57
C PRO A 223 8.79 0.00 -31.28
N ALA A 224 8.40 -1.25 -31.04
CA ALA A 224 7.14 -1.80 -31.57
C ALA A 224 5.89 -1.17 -30.94
N VAL A 225 6.03 -0.47 -29.80
CA VAL A 225 4.92 0.28 -29.17
C VAL A 225 4.39 1.41 -30.06
N GLN A 226 5.12 1.80 -31.11
CA GLN A 226 4.70 2.84 -32.05
C GLN A 226 3.35 2.52 -32.75
N GLU A 227 2.96 1.25 -32.81
CA GLU A 227 1.66 0.78 -33.33
C GLU A 227 0.53 0.83 -32.28
N LEU A 228 0.87 1.13 -31.03
CA LEU A 228 -0.03 1.20 -29.86
C LEU A 228 -0.08 2.61 -29.23
N LEU A 229 0.67 3.57 -29.76
CA LEU A 229 0.66 4.94 -29.26
C LEU A 229 -0.71 5.58 -29.48
N THR A 230 -1.22 6.24 -28.44
CA THR A 230 -2.52 6.90 -28.51
C THR A 230 -2.36 8.33 -29.03
N GLU A 231 -2.92 8.60 -30.21
CA GLU A 231 -2.90 9.92 -30.83
C GLU A 231 -3.99 10.88 -30.30
N SER A 232 -4.99 10.37 -29.57
CA SER A 232 -6.12 11.17 -29.05
C SER A 232 -6.47 10.88 -27.60
N ALA A 233 -6.65 11.95 -26.81
CA ALA A 233 -7.19 11.89 -25.46
C ALA A 233 -8.60 11.27 -25.39
N SER A 234 -9.36 11.26 -26.49
CA SER A 234 -10.68 10.59 -26.55
C SER A 234 -10.57 9.06 -26.50
N THR A 235 -9.47 8.47 -26.98
CA THR A 235 -9.24 7.03 -26.87
C THR A 235 -9.00 6.64 -25.41
N VAL A 236 -8.14 7.40 -24.70
CA VAL A 236 -7.91 7.22 -23.25
C VAL A 236 -9.21 7.37 -22.46
N ALA A 237 -10.11 8.27 -22.86
CA ALA A 237 -11.44 8.42 -22.24
C ALA A 237 -12.36 7.21 -22.50
N SER A 238 -12.35 6.64 -23.70
CA SER A 238 -13.17 5.46 -24.02
C SER A 238 -12.63 4.16 -23.42
N ASP A 239 -11.31 4.04 -23.26
CA ASP A 239 -10.69 2.92 -22.56
C ASP A 239 -10.95 3.03 -21.03
N LEU A 240 -10.88 4.24 -20.46
CA LEU A 240 -11.25 4.55 -19.08
C LEU A 240 -12.69 4.13 -18.74
N ASP A 241 -13.65 4.55 -19.56
CA ASP A 241 -15.09 4.22 -19.44
C ASP A 241 -15.29 2.69 -19.44
N ARG A 242 -14.70 1.99 -20.42
CA ARG A 242 -14.80 0.53 -20.55
C ARG A 242 -14.27 -0.24 -19.33
N ALA A 243 -13.14 0.19 -18.76
CA ALA A 243 -12.64 -0.45 -17.54
C ALA A 243 -13.42 -0.02 -16.30
N TYR A 244 -13.94 1.21 -16.23
CA TYR A 244 -14.88 1.60 -15.17
C TYR A 244 -16.07 0.64 -15.14
N GLU A 245 -16.72 0.35 -16.26
CA GLU A 245 -17.82 -0.62 -16.32
C GLU A 245 -17.39 -2.04 -15.88
N ALA A 246 -16.27 -2.54 -16.41
CA ALA A 246 -15.77 -3.88 -16.08
C ALA A 246 -15.37 -4.04 -14.60
N HIS A 247 -14.76 -3.01 -14.02
CA HIS A 247 -14.36 -3.00 -12.61
C HIS A 247 -15.54 -2.70 -11.66
N GLN A 248 -16.51 -1.88 -12.06
CA GLN A 248 -17.77 -1.64 -11.34
C GLN A 248 -18.52 -2.95 -11.12
N GLU A 249 -18.56 -3.82 -12.14
CA GLU A 249 -19.16 -5.15 -12.05
C GLU A 249 -18.37 -6.09 -11.12
N SER A 250 -17.04 -5.95 -11.02
CA SER A 250 -16.24 -6.67 -10.01
C SER A 250 -16.57 -6.22 -8.58
N VAL A 251 -16.65 -4.89 -8.35
CA VAL A 251 -17.01 -4.31 -7.05
C VAL A 251 -18.44 -4.70 -6.67
N ARG A 252 -19.39 -4.73 -7.61
CA ARG A 252 -20.76 -5.23 -7.39
C ARG A 252 -20.78 -6.68 -6.91
N ARG A 253 -19.98 -7.55 -7.53
CA ARG A 253 -19.86 -8.96 -7.09
C ARG A 253 -19.27 -9.11 -5.69
N GLN A 254 -18.29 -8.28 -5.31
CA GLN A 254 -17.73 -8.26 -3.96
C GLN A 254 -18.74 -7.77 -2.91
N LEU A 255 -19.51 -6.73 -3.22
CA LEU A 255 -20.60 -6.24 -2.35
C LEU A 255 -21.73 -7.26 -2.19
N GLY A 256 -22.08 -7.96 -3.28
CA GLY A 256 -23.06 -9.07 -3.27
C GLY A 256 -22.64 -10.27 -2.40
N ARG A 257 -21.34 -10.37 -2.11
CA ARG A 257 -20.70 -11.41 -1.28
C ARG A 257 -20.37 -10.97 0.16
N ALA A 258 -20.69 -9.73 0.55
CA ALA A 258 -20.41 -9.21 1.89
C ALA A 258 -20.98 -10.13 2.99
N ARG A 259 -20.17 -10.40 4.03
CA ARG A 259 -20.61 -11.08 5.26
C ARG A 259 -21.44 -10.14 6.13
N SER A 260 -21.11 -8.84 6.16
CA SER A 260 -21.92 -7.81 6.82
C SER A 260 -22.97 -7.18 5.89
N LEU A 261 -23.81 -6.33 6.47
CA LEU A 261 -24.46 -5.23 5.76
C LEU A 261 -23.43 -4.26 5.15
N VAL A 262 -23.88 -3.51 4.14
CA VAL A 262 -23.10 -2.47 3.45
C VAL A 262 -23.52 -1.11 3.99
N HIS A 263 -22.60 -0.45 4.68
CA HIS A 263 -22.77 0.89 5.25
C HIS A 263 -22.35 1.94 4.24
N ILE A 264 -22.99 3.11 4.24
CA ILE A 264 -22.69 4.20 3.32
C ILE A 264 -22.19 5.42 4.12
N ALA A 265 -20.95 5.82 3.88
CA ALA A 265 -20.47 7.15 4.21
C ALA A 265 -20.75 8.10 3.03
N MET A 266 -21.43 9.22 3.29
CA MET A 266 -21.73 10.24 2.28
C MET A 266 -21.45 11.66 2.78
N ASP A 267 -21.09 12.54 1.85
CA ASP A 267 -20.81 13.97 2.08
C ASP A 267 -20.99 14.75 0.77
N VAL A 268 -21.09 16.08 0.83
CA VAL A 268 -21.37 16.98 -0.32
C VAL A 268 -20.29 18.06 -0.46
N TRP A 269 -19.79 18.25 -1.68
CA TRP A 269 -18.68 19.17 -1.96
C TRP A 269 -18.90 20.07 -3.18
N SER A 270 -18.98 21.37 -2.95
CA SER A 270 -18.94 22.39 -4.00
C SER A 270 -17.51 22.60 -4.53
N SER A 271 -17.27 22.13 -5.75
CA SER A 271 -15.97 22.22 -6.42
C SER A 271 -15.62 23.66 -6.88
N PRO A 272 -14.33 23.97 -7.16
CA PRO A 272 -13.91 25.29 -7.67
C PRO A 272 -14.62 25.74 -8.96
N GLN A 273 -15.15 24.80 -9.74
CA GLN A 273 -15.91 25.05 -10.97
C GLN A 273 -17.41 25.29 -10.75
N ARG A 274 -17.87 25.37 -9.49
CA ARG A 274 -19.30 25.47 -9.10
C ARG A 274 -20.15 24.27 -9.57
N LYS A 275 -19.54 23.08 -9.64
CA LYS A 275 -20.22 21.77 -9.76
C LYS A 275 -20.31 21.13 -8.37
N ALA A 276 -21.41 20.47 -8.04
CA ALA A 276 -21.72 19.98 -6.71
C ALA A 276 -21.55 18.45 -6.62
N TYR A 277 -20.44 18.03 -6.03
CA TYR A 277 -20.08 16.65 -5.69
C TYR A 277 -21.05 16.10 -4.62
N ILE A 278 -21.62 14.90 -4.77
CA ILE A 278 -21.89 14.03 -3.61
C ILE A 278 -20.96 12.83 -3.72
N ALA A 279 -20.21 12.50 -2.67
CA ALA A 279 -19.43 11.26 -2.62
C ALA A 279 -20.24 10.19 -1.91
N VAL A 280 -20.27 8.98 -2.45
CA VAL A 280 -21.04 7.85 -1.91
C VAL A 280 -20.10 6.67 -1.75
N HIS A 281 -19.67 6.42 -0.52
CA HIS A 281 -18.59 5.48 -0.19
C HIS A 281 -19.11 4.34 0.68
N ALA A 282 -18.99 3.11 0.21
CA ALA A 282 -19.41 1.91 0.93
C ALA A 282 -18.33 1.39 1.88
N GLN A 283 -18.74 0.81 3.02
CA GLN A 283 -17.90 0.04 3.94
C GLN A 283 -18.62 -1.25 4.36
N TRP A 284 -17.92 -2.38 4.37
CA TRP A 284 -18.47 -3.71 4.69
C TRP A 284 -17.37 -4.69 5.14
N VAL A 285 -17.74 -5.90 5.57
CA VAL A 285 -16.84 -7.04 5.86
C VAL A 285 -16.96 -8.07 4.75
N ASP A 286 -15.83 -8.51 4.19
CA ASP A 286 -15.78 -9.47 3.07
C ASP A 286 -15.89 -10.96 3.51
N GLU A 287 -15.87 -11.86 2.53
CA GLU A 287 -15.95 -13.31 2.73
C GLU A 287 -14.86 -13.88 3.65
N GLY A 288 -13.69 -13.21 3.68
CA GLY A 288 -12.51 -13.51 4.49
C GLY A 288 -12.41 -12.66 5.76
N TYR A 289 -13.54 -12.13 6.25
CA TYR A 289 -13.65 -11.38 7.51
C TYR A 289 -12.78 -10.11 7.60
N SER A 290 -12.33 -9.60 6.46
CA SER A 290 -11.55 -8.36 6.37
C SER A 290 -12.47 -7.17 6.09
N PRO A 291 -12.26 -6.01 6.75
CA PRO A 291 -12.99 -4.79 6.42
C PRO A 291 -12.58 -4.27 5.04
N ARG A 292 -13.56 -3.86 4.24
CA ARG A 292 -13.41 -3.35 2.87
C ARG A 292 -14.18 -2.06 2.69
N LYS A 293 -13.73 -1.22 1.75
CA LYS A 293 -14.41 0.04 1.43
C LYS A 293 -14.17 0.54 0.01
N ALA A 294 -15.19 1.15 -0.59
CA ALA A 294 -15.22 1.51 -2.01
C ALA A 294 -15.97 2.82 -2.25
N LEU A 295 -15.42 3.73 -3.06
CA LEU A 295 -16.22 4.79 -3.67
C LEU A 295 -17.15 4.17 -4.72
N LEU A 296 -18.47 4.22 -4.50
CA LEU A 296 -19.45 3.67 -5.44
C LEU A 296 -19.84 4.67 -6.54
N GLY A 297 -19.77 5.97 -6.22
CA GLY A 297 -20.03 7.05 -7.15
C GLY A 297 -19.65 8.42 -6.57
N LEU A 298 -19.53 9.40 -7.45
CA LEU A 298 -19.24 10.80 -7.14
C LEU A 298 -20.16 11.73 -7.96
N PRO A 299 -21.51 11.55 -7.97
CA PRO A 299 -22.31 12.09 -9.05
C PRO A 299 -22.58 13.60 -8.98
N ASN A 300 -22.63 14.20 -10.17
CA ASN A 300 -23.09 15.55 -10.49
C ASN A 300 -24.46 15.96 -9.90
N LEU A 301 -24.55 16.46 -8.66
CA LEU A 301 -25.76 17.12 -8.15
C LEU A 301 -26.04 18.37 -9.01
N ARG A 302 -27.19 18.40 -9.72
CA ARG A 302 -27.54 19.52 -10.59
C ARG A 302 -28.73 20.30 -10.02
N ARG A 303 -28.63 21.62 -10.09
CA ARG A 303 -29.67 22.63 -9.76
C ARG A 303 -30.04 22.82 -8.29
N SER A 304 -30.02 21.78 -7.44
CA SER A 304 -30.40 21.89 -6.03
C SER A 304 -29.50 21.06 -5.12
N HIS A 305 -29.30 21.57 -3.90
CA HIS A 305 -28.62 20.90 -2.78
C HIS A 305 -29.61 20.43 -1.69
N ALA A 306 -30.92 20.66 -1.86
CA ALA A 306 -31.96 20.23 -0.92
C ALA A 306 -31.94 18.70 -0.73
N GLY A 307 -32.19 18.19 0.48
CA GLY A 307 -31.97 16.78 0.82
C GLY A 307 -32.72 15.79 -0.08
N ALA A 308 -33.98 16.11 -0.43
CA ALA A 308 -34.79 15.28 -1.33
C ALA A 308 -34.23 15.19 -2.76
N ALA A 309 -33.40 16.15 -3.20
CA ALA A 309 -32.74 16.11 -4.51
C ALA A 309 -31.53 15.17 -4.55
N MET A 310 -30.98 14.77 -3.39
CA MET A 310 -29.87 13.80 -3.29
C MET A 310 -30.35 12.35 -3.42
N ALA A 311 -31.54 12.03 -2.90
CA ALA A 311 -32.06 10.66 -2.83
C ALA A 311 -32.12 9.92 -4.19
N PRO A 312 -32.54 10.55 -5.31
CA PRO A 312 -32.52 9.90 -6.64
C PRO A 312 -31.12 9.46 -7.10
N TYR A 313 -30.06 10.17 -6.67
CA TYR A 313 -28.68 9.80 -6.97
C TYR A 313 -28.20 8.62 -6.13
N LEU A 314 -28.58 8.56 -4.84
CA LEU A 314 -28.36 7.39 -3.99
C LEU A 314 -29.09 6.17 -4.56
N MET A 315 -30.38 6.30 -4.90
CA MET A 315 -31.16 5.20 -5.47
C MET A 315 -30.58 4.70 -6.81
N ARG A 316 -30.05 5.59 -7.66
CA ARG A 316 -29.32 5.20 -8.87
C ARG A 316 -28.11 4.30 -8.57
N ILE A 317 -27.37 4.60 -7.51
CA ILE A 317 -26.21 3.81 -7.06
C ILE A 317 -26.69 2.47 -6.45
N ILE A 318 -27.75 2.49 -5.63
CA ILE A 318 -28.33 1.30 -5.01
C ILE A 318 -28.80 0.29 -6.07
N ARG A 319 -29.48 0.76 -7.13
CA ARG A 319 -29.81 -0.03 -8.33
C ARG A 319 -28.56 -0.59 -9.00
N ARG A 320 -27.60 0.28 -9.35
CA ARG A 320 -26.34 -0.06 -10.07
C ARG A 320 -25.52 -1.15 -9.37
N TYR A 321 -25.47 -1.14 -8.04
CA TYR A 321 -24.73 -2.13 -7.24
C TYR A 321 -25.62 -3.23 -6.60
N SER A 322 -26.91 -3.30 -6.96
CA SER A 322 -27.86 -4.31 -6.45
C SER A 322 -28.00 -4.32 -4.92
N LEU A 323 -27.83 -3.16 -4.25
CA LEU A 323 -27.61 -3.08 -2.81
C LEU A 323 -28.87 -3.12 -1.93
N ALA A 324 -30.07 -3.00 -2.49
CA ALA A 324 -31.30 -2.70 -1.74
C ALA A 324 -31.49 -3.54 -0.46
N HIS A 325 -31.36 -4.87 -0.56
CA HIS A 325 -31.53 -5.80 0.58
C HIS A 325 -30.27 -5.99 1.46
N ARG A 326 -29.18 -5.26 1.19
CA ARG A 326 -27.90 -5.31 1.93
C ARG A 326 -27.52 -3.97 2.58
N ILE A 327 -28.29 -2.91 2.38
CA ILE A 327 -28.05 -1.59 2.98
C ILE A 327 -28.14 -1.66 4.51
N GLY A 328 -27.16 -1.09 5.19
CA GLY A 328 -27.18 -0.80 6.62
C GLY A 328 -27.30 0.70 6.91
N TYR A 329 -26.42 1.18 7.78
CA TYR A 329 -26.38 2.56 8.26
C TYR A 329 -25.77 3.57 7.26
N PHE A 330 -26.23 4.82 7.35
CA PHE A 330 -25.75 5.97 6.57
C PHE A 330 -25.03 6.99 7.47
N THR A 331 -23.70 6.99 7.40
CA THR A 331 -22.84 7.98 8.05
C THR A 331 -22.70 9.21 7.16
N GLY A 332 -22.76 10.40 7.76
CA GLY A 332 -22.74 11.68 7.05
C GLY A 332 -22.70 12.85 8.01
N ASP A 333 -22.41 14.03 7.48
CA ASP A 333 -22.30 15.27 8.26
C ASP A 333 -23.64 15.70 8.90
N ASN A 334 -23.61 16.66 9.83
CA ASN A 334 -24.74 16.90 10.72
C ASN A 334 -25.83 17.84 10.14
N ASP A 335 -25.72 18.19 8.85
CA ASP A 335 -26.75 18.92 8.11
C ASP A 335 -28.09 18.15 8.07
N THR A 336 -29.19 18.87 8.32
CA THR A 336 -30.57 18.37 8.24
C THR A 336 -30.97 17.92 6.84
N LYS A 337 -30.27 18.38 5.79
CA LYS A 337 -30.43 17.90 4.40
C LYS A 337 -30.20 16.39 4.30
N ASN A 338 -29.29 15.81 5.09
CA ASN A 338 -29.10 14.35 5.13
C ASN A 338 -30.32 13.61 5.69
N ASP A 339 -31.00 14.18 6.67
CA ASP A 339 -32.19 13.58 7.28
C ASP A 339 -33.41 13.69 6.37
N THR A 340 -33.51 14.77 5.59
CA THR A 340 -34.47 14.90 4.47
C THR A 340 -34.16 13.91 3.35
N CYS A 341 -32.88 13.71 3.01
CA CYS A 341 -32.44 12.73 2.01
C CYS A 341 -32.83 11.30 2.39
N LEU A 342 -32.50 10.85 3.61
CA LEU A 342 -32.84 9.49 4.04
C LEU A 342 -34.35 9.27 4.17
N ARG A 343 -35.14 10.28 4.57
CA ARG A 343 -36.60 10.18 4.59
C ARG A 343 -37.19 9.98 3.19
N GLN A 344 -36.65 10.64 2.16
CA GLN A 344 -37.05 10.35 0.77
C GLN A 344 -36.58 8.97 0.33
N LEU A 345 -35.34 8.58 0.66
CA LEU A 345 -34.80 7.26 0.31
C LEU A 345 -35.60 6.11 0.93
N ALA A 346 -36.14 6.28 2.13
CA ALA A 346 -37.04 5.32 2.78
C ALA A 346 -38.32 5.07 1.96
N VAL A 347 -38.90 6.15 1.42
CA VAL A 347 -40.08 6.07 0.54
C VAL A 347 -39.71 5.38 -0.77
N ASP A 348 -38.60 5.75 -1.40
CA ASP A 348 -38.14 5.18 -2.66
C ASP A 348 -37.84 3.66 -2.52
N LEU A 349 -37.16 3.24 -1.44
CA LEU A 349 -36.88 1.83 -1.12
C LEU A 349 -38.17 1.02 -0.87
N SER A 350 -39.14 1.61 -0.17
CA SER A 350 -40.43 0.97 0.08
C SER A 350 -41.28 0.84 -1.19
N GLN A 351 -41.16 1.77 -2.15
CA GLN A 351 -41.93 1.74 -3.40
C GLN A 351 -41.33 0.79 -4.44
N GLU A 352 -40.01 0.71 -4.56
CA GLU A 352 -39.33 -0.09 -5.60
C GLU A 352 -39.02 -1.52 -5.14
N TYR A 353 -38.67 -1.73 -3.87
CA TYR A 353 -38.19 -3.02 -3.34
C TYR A 353 -39.08 -3.59 -2.22
N GLY A 354 -40.11 -2.86 -1.78
CA GLY A 354 -40.95 -3.27 -0.63
C GLY A 354 -40.21 -3.27 0.71
N ILE A 355 -39.05 -2.61 0.80
CA ILE A 355 -38.19 -2.64 1.99
C ILE A 355 -38.65 -1.62 3.02
N SER A 356 -38.90 -2.08 4.25
CA SER A 356 -39.07 -1.20 5.40
C SER A 356 -37.70 -0.72 5.89
N PHE A 357 -37.36 0.53 5.57
CA PHE A 357 -36.15 1.21 6.00
C PHE A 357 -36.53 2.38 6.93
N ASP A 358 -36.02 2.39 8.15
CA ASP A 358 -36.21 3.50 9.09
C ASP A 358 -35.10 4.54 8.88
N PRO A 359 -35.42 5.76 8.39
CA PRO A 359 -34.42 6.79 8.13
C PRO A 359 -33.83 7.41 9.40
N VAL A 360 -34.42 7.19 10.58
CA VAL A 360 -33.91 7.71 11.86
C VAL A 360 -32.93 6.71 12.48
N SER A 361 -33.34 5.47 12.75
CA SER A 361 -32.40 4.48 13.32
C SER A 361 -31.34 3.97 12.33
N SER A 362 -31.42 4.32 11.04
CA SER A 362 -30.34 4.05 10.08
C SER A 362 -29.36 5.23 9.90
N ARG A 363 -29.56 6.37 10.57
CA ARG A 363 -28.73 7.58 10.45
C ARG A 363 -27.60 7.59 11.49
N THR A 364 -26.35 7.79 11.07
CA THR A 364 -25.16 7.92 11.95
C THR A 364 -24.45 9.26 11.76
N ARG A 365 -24.50 10.11 12.80
CA ARG A 365 -23.91 11.46 12.81
C ARG A 365 -22.38 11.36 12.74
N CYS A 366 -21.74 12.17 11.90
CA CYS A 366 -20.28 12.16 11.75
C CYS A 366 -19.62 12.73 13.02
N ALA A 367 -18.89 11.90 13.77
CA ALA A 367 -18.37 12.27 15.08
C ALA A 367 -17.36 13.44 15.03
N GLY A 368 -16.45 13.46 14.05
CA GLY A 368 -15.56 14.60 13.82
C GLY A 368 -16.29 15.91 13.45
N HIS A 369 -17.49 15.83 12.88
CA HIS A 369 -18.34 17.00 12.64
C HIS A 369 -19.04 17.45 13.95
N ILE A 370 -19.44 16.54 14.83
CA ILE A 370 -19.92 16.88 16.19
C ILE A 370 -18.84 17.66 16.94
N ILE A 371 -17.60 17.15 16.97
CA ILE A 371 -16.45 17.82 17.60
C ILE A 371 -16.20 19.19 16.95
N ASN A 372 -16.28 19.29 15.62
CA ASN A 372 -16.09 20.57 14.91
C ASN A 372 -17.15 21.62 15.28
N LEU A 373 -18.43 21.25 15.41
CA LEU A 373 -19.48 22.18 15.83
C LEU A 373 -19.33 22.58 17.30
N SER A 374 -19.02 21.62 18.18
CA SER A 374 -18.75 21.89 19.60
C SER A 374 -17.59 22.88 19.79
N LEU A 375 -16.51 22.71 19.02
CA LEU A 375 -15.35 23.60 19.13
C LEU A 375 -15.52 24.92 18.36
N GLN A 376 -16.37 25.00 17.33
CA GLN A 376 -16.81 26.29 16.77
C GLN A 376 -17.60 27.10 17.79
N ALA A 377 -18.50 26.46 18.55
CA ALA A 377 -19.23 27.12 19.62
C ALA A 377 -18.27 27.59 20.74
N PHE A 378 -17.34 26.74 21.18
CA PHE A 378 -16.31 27.12 22.15
C PHE A 378 -15.46 28.33 21.69
N LEU A 379 -15.02 28.34 20.42
CA LEU A 379 -14.14 29.40 19.89
C LEU A 379 -14.87 30.72 19.59
N PHE A 380 -16.14 30.69 19.18
CA PHE A 380 -16.80 31.84 18.55
C PHE A 380 -18.19 32.20 19.09
N ALA A 381 -18.88 31.35 19.85
CA ALA A 381 -20.20 31.69 20.37
C ALA A 381 -20.12 32.64 21.56
N THR A 382 -20.98 33.66 21.55
CA THR A 382 -21.08 34.69 22.59
C THR A 382 -22.12 34.35 23.65
N SER A 383 -23.26 33.78 23.25
CA SER A 383 -24.34 33.28 24.12
C SER A 383 -25.09 32.12 23.47
N GLU A 384 -25.95 31.45 24.25
CA GLU A 384 -26.76 30.31 23.80
C GLU A 384 -27.77 30.71 22.70
N GLU A 385 -28.36 31.91 22.80
CA GLU A 385 -29.31 32.44 21.82
C GLU A 385 -28.61 32.79 20.49
N ALA A 386 -27.40 33.35 20.57
CA ALA A 386 -26.57 33.64 19.39
C ALA A 386 -26.18 32.33 18.68
N LEU A 387 -25.74 31.33 19.46
CA LEU A 387 -25.43 29.99 18.98
C LEU A 387 -26.64 29.29 18.34
N GLN A 388 -27.80 29.32 18.98
CA GLN A 388 -29.03 28.74 18.42
C GLN A 388 -29.41 29.44 17.11
N ALA A 389 -29.41 30.77 17.06
CA ALA A 389 -29.69 31.52 15.83
C ALA A 389 -28.68 31.21 14.70
N ALA A 390 -27.40 30.96 15.04
CA ALA A 390 -26.38 30.54 14.07
C ALA A 390 -26.61 29.10 13.56
N MET A 391 -27.10 28.19 14.41
CA MET A 391 -27.51 26.85 13.98
C MET A 391 -28.75 26.89 13.08
N GLU A 392 -29.77 27.68 13.45
CA GLU A 392 -31.00 27.85 12.65
C GLU A 392 -30.70 28.47 11.28
N GLN A 393 -29.83 29.49 11.21
CA GLN A 393 -29.39 30.10 9.94
C GLN A 393 -28.62 29.12 9.03
N ALA A 394 -27.93 28.13 9.59
CA ALA A 394 -27.21 27.09 8.85
C ALA A 394 -28.12 25.91 8.44
N GLN A 395 -29.31 25.79 9.03
CA GLN A 395 -30.30 24.75 8.70
C GLN A 395 -31.27 25.16 7.58
N ASP A 396 -31.33 26.43 7.20
CA ASP A 396 -32.08 26.91 6.04
C ASP A 396 -31.55 26.26 4.74
N GLU A 397 -32.39 25.45 4.06
CA GLU A 397 -32.01 24.79 2.80
C GLU A 397 -31.77 25.78 1.63
N ALA A 398 -32.14 27.06 1.78
CA ALA A 398 -31.80 28.13 0.82
C ALA A 398 -30.45 28.83 1.11
N SER A 399 -29.73 28.42 2.15
CA SER A 399 -28.54 29.10 2.70
C SER A 399 -27.28 28.23 2.65
N ASP A 400 -26.25 28.66 1.91
CA ASP A 400 -24.90 28.05 1.91
C ASP A 400 -24.02 28.52 3.10
N VAL A 401 -24.62 29.00 4.21
CA VAL A 401 -23.91 29.57 5.36
C VAL A 401 -23.65 28.49 6.41
N THR A 402 -22.39 28.27 6.79
CA THR A 402 -22.07 27.31 7.88
C THR A 402 -22.31 27.93 9.27
N VAL A 403 -22.43 27.10 10.31
CA VAL A 403 -22.53 27.57 11.71
C VAL A 403 -21.36 28.49 12.08
N ALA A 404 -20.14 28.16 11.63
CA ALA A 404 -18.96 29.02 11.81
C ALA A 404 -19.10 30.38 11.11
N ASP A 405 -19.57 30.41 9.86
CA ASP A 405 -19.79 31.66 9.12
C ASP A 405 -20.86 32.53 9.81
N ALA A 406 -21.93 31.91 10.32
CA ALA A 406 -23.00 32.60 11.03
C ALA A 406 -22.56 33.16 12.39
N LEU A 407 -21.92 32.35 13.25
CA LEU A 407 -21.34 32.78 14.53
C LEU A 407 -20.37 33.97 14.34
N HIS A 408 -19.53 33.91 13.31
CA HIS A 408 -18.56 34.96 13.03
C HIS A 408 -19.19 36.24 12.45
N ASP A 409 -20.14 36.12 11.51
CA ASP A 409 -20.86 37.30 11.01
C ASP A 409 -21.70 37.96 12.13
N GLN A 410 -22.20 37.19 13.12
CA GLN A 410 -22.80 37.75 14.35
C GLN A 410 -21.79 38.57 15.15
N VAL A 411 -20.61 38.02 15.49
CA VAL A 411 -19.54 38.74 16.22
C VAL A 411 -19.14 40.03 15.51
N HIS A 412 -18.98 39.98 14.18
CA HIS A 412 -18.70 41.17 13.36
C HIS A 412 -19.88 42.15 13.24
N SER A 413 -21.12 41.71 13.46
CA SER A 413 -22.31 42.58 13.42
C SER A 413 -22.46 43.43 14.69
N SER A 414 -22.14 42.88 15.86
CA SER A 414 -22.19 43.61 17.15
C SER A 414 -21.34 44.87 17.17
N THR A 415 -20.27 44.93 16.36
CA THR A 415 -19.36 46.08 16.25
C THR A 415 -19.84 47.14 15.24
N ARG A 416 -20.94 46.92 14.51
CA ARG A 416 -21.38 47.77 13.39
C ARG A 416 -22.69 48.53 13.64
N GLN A 417 -22.66 49.49 14.56
CA GLN A 417 -23.61 50.60 14.51
C GLN A 417 -23.16 51.63 13.45
N THR A 418 -24.03 51.89 12.46
CA THR A 418 -23.75 52.66 11.23
C THR A 418 -22.74 51.94 10.30
N THR A 419 -22.96 51.72 9.01
CA THR A 419 -23.89 52.31 8.03
C THR A 419 -24.42 51.25 7.04
N HIS A 420 -25.58 51.50 6.40
CA HIS A 420 -26.08 50.60 5.35
C HIS A 420 -25.27 50.74 4.05
N GLY A 421 -24.40 49.77 3.76
CA GLY A 421 -23.66 49.73 2.49
C GLY A 421 -22.97 48.39 2.20
N LYS A 422 -23.42 47.71 1.13
CA LYS A 422 -22.82 46.55 0.42
C LYS A 422 -21.67 45.79 1.14
N ARG A 423 -21.97 44.56 1.58
CA ARG A 423 -21.08 43.54 2.20
C ARG A 423 -19.69 43.45 1.52
N LYS A 424 -18.73 44.26 1.98
CA LYS A 424 -17.35 44.33 1.46
C LYS A 424 -16.53 43.20 2.10
N LYS A 425 -16.16 42.19 1.31
CA LYS A 425 -15.59 40.93 1.81
C LYS A 425 -14.05 40.98 1.83
N ARG A 426 -13.46 40.33 2.85
CA ARG A 426 -12.01 40.09 3.08
C ARG A 426 -11.23 41.28 3.69
N ASN A 427 -10.41 40.97 4.71
CA ASN A 427 -9.52 41.87 5.46
C ASN A 427 -10.18 42.93 6.37
N ASP A 428 -11.17 42.55 7.18
CA ASP A 428 -11.63 43.35 8.33
C ASP A 428 -10.85 42.95 9.60
N THR A 429 -9.60 43.39 9.69
CA THR A 429 -8.69 43.04 10.81
C THR A 429 -9.15 43.61 12.15
N ALA A 430 -9.87 44.73 12.15
CA ALA A 430 -10.48 45.31 13.34
C ALA A 430 -11.59 44.42 13.90
N GLY A 431 -12.45 43.86 13.03
CA GLY A 431 -13.45 42.89 13.45
C GLY A 431 -12.83 41.62 14.04
N TRP A 432 -11.77 41.06 13.44
CA TRP A 432 -11.06 39.90 14.01
C TRP A 432 -10.54 40.16 15.43
N ARG A 433 -10.00 41.35 15.72
CA ARG A 433 -9.51 41.71 17.07
C ARG A 433 -10.61 41.69 18.15
N SER A 434 -11.89 41.74 17.80
CA SER A 434 -12.98 41.55 18.78
C SER A 434 -13.01 40.14 19.39
N ILE A 435 -12.48 39.14 18.68
CA ILE A 435 -12.26 37.77 19.18
C ILE A 435 -11.05 37.73 20.15
N GLY A 436 -10.27 38.81 20.27
CA GLY A 436 -9.15 38.93 21.19
C GLY A 436 -7.90 38.16 20.73
N PRO A 437 -7.20 37.42 21.61
CA PRO A 437 -5.90 36.80 21.30
C PRO A 437 -5.91 35.91 20.05
N LEU A 438 -6.96 35.10 19.86
CA LEU A 438 -7.15 34.27 18.66
C LEU A 438 -7.25 35.12 17.38
N GLY A 439 -7.97 36.24 17.44
CA GLY A 439 -8.13 37.16 16.32
C GLY A 439 -6.85 37.92 15.96
N LYS A 440 -6.05 38.28 16.97
CA LYS A 440 -4.68 38.79 16.77
C LYS A 440 -3.80 37.76 16.06
N LEU A 441 -3.81 36.51 16.54
CA LEU A 441 -3.02 35.43 15.94
C LEU A 441 -3.44 35.13 14.48
N HIS A 442 -4.74 35.16 14.17
CA HIS A 442 -5.25 35.12 12.79
C HIS A 442 -4.69 36.27 11.95
N ASN A 443 -4.78 37.51 12.44
CA ASN A 443 -4.25 38.68 11.74
C ASN A 443 -2.74 38.55 11.47
N ILE A 444 -1.95 38.02 12.41
CA ILE A 444 -0.51 37.76 12.23
C ILE A 444 -0.26 36.68 11.16
N ALA A 445 -0.96 35.54 11.21
CA ALA A 445 -0.82 34.48 10.21
C ALA A 445 -1.21 34.97 8.79
N VAL A 446 -2.26 35.78 8.70
CA VAL A 446 -2.71 36.44 7.46
C VAL A 446 -1.69 37.51 7.00
N PHE A 447 -1.08 38.26 7.92
CA PHE A 447 -0.07 39.27 7.62
C PHE A 447 1.19 38.66 6.97
N ILE A 448 1.70 37.57 7.54
CA ILE A 448 2.82 36.77 7.01
C ILE A 448 2.43 36.22 5.62
N ARG A 449 1.30 35.52 5.53
CA ARG A 449 0.89 34.82 4.30
C ARG A 449 0.58 35.73 3.12
N ASN A 450 0.17 36.98 3.35
CA ASN A 450 -0.25 37.91 2.29
C ASN A 450 0.89 38.63 1.55
N SER A 451 2.16 38.44 1.92
CA SER A 451 3.30 39.04 1.23
C SER A 451 4.47 38.08 1.20
N THR A 452 5.12 37.91 0.03
CA THR A 452 6.33 37.07 -0.07
C THR A 452 7.40 37.61 0.87
N VAL A 453 7.69 38.92 0.85
CA VAL A 453 8.72 39.54 1.72
C VAL A 453 8.52 39.26 3.21
N ARG A 454 7.27 39.11 3.69
CA ARG A 454 6.97 38.77 5.09
C ARG A 454 7.00 37.27 5.35
N ASN A 455 6.69 36.45 4.35
CA ASN A 455 6.83 34.99 4.41
C ASN A 455 8.32 34.58 4.35
N ASP A 456 9.11 35.22 3.49
CA ASP A 456 10.56 35.06 3.36
C ASP A 456 11.23 35.43 4.70
N ALA A 457 10.93 36.61 5.24
CA ALA A 457 11.42 37.03 6.56
C ALA A 457 10.98 36.10 7.72
N TRP A 458 9.80 35.47 7.62
CA TRP A 458 9.40 34.45 8.58
C TRP A 458 10.19 33.14 8.43
N ASP A 459 10.47 32.71 7.20
CA ASP A 459 11.23 31.48 6.94
C ASP A 459 12.72 31.65 7.31
N ASP A 460 13.29 32.84 7.12
CA ASP A 460 14.63 33.22 7.59
C ASP A 460 14.77 33.11 9.14
N ILE A 461 13.69 33.39 9.89
CA ILE A 461 13.70 33.36 11.37
C ILE A 461 13.34 31.96 11.92
N ALA A 462 12.35 31.29 11.33
CA ALA A 462 11.74 30.06 11.88
C ALA A 462 12.06 28.77 11.10
N GLY A 463 12.44 28.86 9.82
CA GLY A 463 12.70 27.72 8.93
C GLY A 463 11.53 26.75 8.74
N LYS A 464 10.31 27.18 9.10
CA LYS A 464 9.07 26.40 9.11
C LYS A 464 7.88 27.33 8.97
N ALA A 465 6.93 27.02 8.08
CA ALA A 465 5.70 27.81 7.96
C ALA A 465 4.84 27.75 9.25
N LEU A 466 4.40 28.93 9.74
CA LEU A 466 3.48 29.06 10.88
C LEU A 466 2.11 28.39 10.64
N GLY A 467 1.75 28.20 9.37
CA GLY A 467 0.42 27.76 8.97
C GLY A 467 -0.60 28.91 8.95
N ILE A 468 -1.88 28.55 8.93
CA ILE A 468 -3.02 29.46 8.99
C ILE A 468 -4.27 28.63 9.32
N ASP A 469 -5.21 29.25 10.01
CA ASP A 469 -6.51 28.68 10.30
C ASP A 469 -7.44 28.62 9.07
N ASN A 470 -8.57 27.96 9.30
CA ASN A 470 -9.79 27.99 8.52
C ASN A 470 -10.94 27.98 9.52
N ILE A 471 -11.71 29.06 9.51
CA ILE A 471 -12.89 29.29 10.35
C ILE A 471 -13.87 28.10 10.44
N THR A 472 -14.05 27.34 9.36
CA THR A 472 -14.95 26.18 9.29
C THR A 472 -14.36 24.88 9.84
N ARG A 473 -13.08 24.86 10.22
CA ARG A 473 -12.33 23.65 10.61
C ARG A 473 -11.48 23.88 11.85
N TRP A 474 -12.03 23.58 13.02
CA TRP A 474 -11.40 23.77 14.34
C TRP A 474 -9.94 23.24 14.41
N ASN A 475 -9.67 22.08 13.78
CA ASN A 475 -8.36 21.43 13.73
C ASN A 475 -7.24 22.31 13.15
N SER A 476 -7.58 23.31 12.34
CA SER A 476 -6.61 24.27 11.79
C SER A 476 -6.26 25.39 12.78
N TRP A 477 -7.18 25.77 13.66
CA TRP A 477 -6.91 26.66 14.79
C TRP A 477 -5.99 26.00 15.81
N TYR A 478 -6.24 24.73 16.15
CA TYR A 478 -5.34 23.97 17.01
C TYR A 478 -3.92 23.92 16.43
N LYS A 479 -3.76 23.64 15.14
CA LYS A 479 -2.43 23.60 14.48
C LYS A 479 -1.76 24.98 14.38
N LEU A 480 -2.53 26.07 14.23
CA LEU A 480 -1.99 27.42 14.29
C LEU A 480 -1.53 27.80 15.71
N LEU A 481 -2.31 27.44 16.74
CA LEU A 481 -1.92 27.60 18.15
C LEU A 481 -0.66 26.81 18.48
N ASP A 482 -0.62 25.53 18.12
CA ASP A 482 0.49 24.60 18.36
C ASP A 482 1.79 25.10 17.71
N ALA A 483 1.71 25.55 16.45
CA ALA A 483 2.83 26.16 15.76
C ALA A 483 3.26 27.50 16.37
N ALA A 484 2.31 28.37 16.75
CA ALA A 484 2.62 29.68 17.33
C ALA A 484 3.28 29.56 18.71
N ILE A 485 2.77 28.69 19.58
CA ILE A 485 3.35 28.42 20.91
C ILE A 485 4.72 27.77 20.77
N SER A 486 4.85 26.78 19.86
CA SER A 486 6.14 26.15 19.56
C SER A 486 7.18 27.09 18.94
N GLN A 487 6.77 28.28 18.48
CA GLN A 487 7.61 29.29 17.82
C GLN A 487 7.47 30.68 18.49
N GLU A 488 7.12 30.76 19.78
CA GLU A 488 6.90 32.01 20.53
C GLU A 488 8.09 32.99 20.44
N GLY A 489 9.32 32.47 20.48
CA GLY A 489 10.55 33.24 20.26
C GLY A 489 10.65 33.83 18.84
N PRO A 490 10.72 32.99 17.78
CA PRO A 490 10.66 33.43 16.38
C PRO A 490 9.51 34.42 16.08
N LEU A 491 8.31 34.17 16.60
CA LEU A 491 7.16 35.06 16.41
C LEU A 491 7.38 36.41 17.09
N SER A 492 7.97 36.43 18.28
CA SER A 492 8.36 37.67 18.95
C SER A 492 9.43 38.46 18.17
N ILE A 493 10.36 37.80 17.49
CA ILE A 493 11.35 38.48 16.62
C ILE A 493 10.64 39.12 15.43
N LEU A 494 9.76 38.39 14.74
CA LEU A 494 8.98 38.90 13.61
C LEU A 494 8.07 40.08 14.02
N LEU A 495 7.37 39.96 15.16
CA LEU A 495 6.51 41.02 15.69
C LEU A 495 7.30 42.31 15.98
N ASN A 496 8.53 42.20 16.47
CA ASN A 496 9.42 43.36 16.66
C ASN A 496 9.92 43.93 15.32
N GLN A 497 10.28 43.09 14.35
CA GLN A 497 10.72 43.53 13.02
C GLN A 497 9.63 44.31 12.26
N PHE A 498 8.37 43.89 12.38
CA PHE A 498 7.22 44.49 11.69
C PHE A 498 6.29 45.28 12.64
N HIS A 499 6.81 45.74 13.79
CA HIS A 499 6.06 46.40 14.87
C HIS A 499 5.08 47.47 14.35
N ASN A 500 5.54 48.37 13.47
CA ASN A 500 4.74 49.48 12.96
C ASN A 500 3.60 49.07 12.01
N GLU A 501 3.62 47.85 11.48
CA GLU A 501 2.53 47.30 10.67
C GLU A 501 1.58 46.40 11.48
N LEU A 502 2.02 45.94 12.66
CA LEU A 502 1.32 44.97 13.51
C LEU A 502 0.94 45.51 14.90
N GLU A 503 1.14 46.80 15.18
CA GLU A 503 0.93 47.46 16.49
C GLU A 503 -0.34 47.02 17.22
N ALA A 504 -1.48 46.97 16.53
CA ALA A 504 -2.78 46.59 17.09
C ALA A 504 -3.02 45.06 17.24
N ASP A 505 -2.10 44.24 16.71
CA ASP A 505 -2.12 42.77 16.75
C ASP A 505 -1.00 42.16 17.60
N ILE A 506 -0.13 42.98 18.23
CA ILE A 506 0.94 42.48 19.11
C ILE A 506 0.34 41.65 20.25
N LEU A 507 0.90 40.45 20.43
CA LEU A 507 0.55 39.51 21.50
C LEU A 507 1.28 39.92 22.79
N THR A 508 0.52 40.39 23.78
CA THR A 508 0.99 40.65 25.14
C THR A 508 1.22 39.34 25.90
N HIS A 509 1.81 39.42 27.10
CA HIS A 509 1.94 38.24 27.96
C HIS A 509 0.57 37.58 28.24
N ASP A 510 -0.46 38.38 28.49
CA ASP A 510 -1.81 37.88 28.80
C ASP A 510 -2.48 37.27 27.57
N ASP A 511 -2.26 37.84 26.36
CA ASP A 511 -2.68 37.20 25.11
C ASP A 511 -2.05 35.80 24.98
N TRP A 512 -0.74 35.67 25.24
CA TRP A 512 -0.03 34.39 25.20
C TRP A 512 -0.54 33.38 26.24
N GLN A 513 -0.88 33.82 27.46
CA GLN A 513 -1.48 32.92 28.46
C GLN A 513 -2.85 32.41 27.98
N VAL A 514 -3.71 33.27 27.44
CA VAL A 514 -5.01 32.84 26.90
C VAL A 514 -4.84 31.89 25.71
N LEU A 515 -3.89 32.12 24.81
CA LEU A 515 -3.58 31.21 23.71
C LEU A 515 -3.10 29.84 24.22
N LYS A 516 -2.25 29.81 25.25
CA LYS A 516 -1.75 28.58 25.90
C LYS A 516 -2.86 27.81 26.62
N MET A 517 -3.71 28.48 27.40
CA MET A 517 -4.90 27.87 28.02
C MET A 517 -5.87 27.30 26.96
N THR A 518 -6.01 27.98 25.82
CA THR A 518 -6.86 27.54 24.71
C THR A 518 -6.29 26.30 24.02
N HIS A 519 -4.98 26.27 23.75
CA HIS A 519 -4.29 25.11 23.19
C HIS A 519 -4.40 23.88 24.10
N GLU A 520 -4.12 24.05 25.39
CA GLU A 520 -4.21 23.00 26.40
C GLU A 520 -5.63 22.42 26.50
N PHE A 521 -6.66 23.27 26.50
CA PHE A 521 -8.06 22.82 26.51
C PHE A 521 -8.42 22.01 25.24
N LEU A 522 -7.92 22.41 24.08
CA LEU A 522 -8.23 21.79 22.78
C LEU A 522 -7.46 20.48 22.51
N GLN A 523 -6.40 20.18 23.25
CA GLN A 523 -5.53 19.03 22.97
C GLN A 523 -6.26 17.67 23.03
N PRO A 524 -7.12 17.35 24.02
CA PRO A 524 -7.80 16.05 24.06
C PRO A 524 -8.76 15.85 22.88
N PHE A 525 -9.40 16.92 22.41
CA PHE A 525 -10.22 16.88 21.19
C PHE A 525 -9.41 16.58 19.94
N HIS A 526 -8.12 16.98 19.91
CA HIS A 526 -7.24 16.69 18.78
C HIS A 526 -6.91 15.20 18.75
N GLN A 527 -6.56 14.64 19.91
CA GLN A 527 -6.32 13.21 20.07
C GLN A 527 -7.56 12.37 19.69
N ALA A 528 -8.72 12.70 20.27
CA ALA A 528 -10.00 12.07 19.96
C ALA A 528 -10.34 12.10 18.45
N THR A 529 -10.07 13.24 17.79
CA THR A 529 -10.31 13.37 16.33
C THR A 529 -9.29 12.58 15.50
N LEU A 530 -8.03 12.46 15.93
CA LEU A 530 -7.02 11.65 15.25
C LEU A 530 -7.35 10.15 15.34
N GLU A 531 -7.79 9.68 16.51
CA GLU A 531 -8.21 8.28 16.71
C GLU A 531 -9.42 7.93 15.84
N GLN A 532 -10.42 8.82 15.77
CA GLN A 532 -11.58 8.67 14.89
C GLN A 532 -11.24 8.83 13.39
N GLN A 533 -10.06 9.37 13.03
CA GLN A 533 -9.55 9.45 11.64
C GLN A 533 -8.74 8.20 11.22
N MET A 534 -8.57 7.22 12.10
CA MET A 534 -7.91 5.95 11.75
C MET A 534 -8.68 5.19 10.67
N GLU A 535 -7.97 4.42 9.84
CA GLU A 535 -8.52 3.92 8.56
C GLU A 535 -9.74 2.97 8.70
N TRP A 536 -9.97 2.43 9.89
CA TRP A 536 -11.11 1.59 10.25
C TRP A 536 -11.79 2.03 11.56
N ALA A 537 -11.83 3.33 11.83
CA ALA A 537 -12.51 3.89 13.02
C ALA A 537 -14.00 3.53 13.04
N SER A 538 -14.44 2.93 14.14
CA SER A 538 -15.73 2.26 14.27
C SER A 538 -16.66 3.00 15.24
N ILE A 539 -17.97 2.77 15.09
CA ILE A 539 -19.03 3.48 15.81
C ILE A 539 -18.97 3.34 17.34
N ASP A 540 -18.27 2.32 17.86
CA ASP A 540 -18.08 2.07 19.30
C ASP A 540 -17.15 3.07 19.99
N GLN A 541 -16.30 3.74 19.21
CA GLN A 541 -15.39 4.78 19.69
C GLN A 541 -16.13 6.10 19.93
N VAL A 542 -17.30 6.32 19.32
CA VAL A 542 -17.97 7.63 19.29
C VAL A 542 -18.45 8.05 20.68
N LEU A 543 -19.27 7.25 21.36
CA LEU A 543 -19.79 7.63 22.68
C LEU A 543 -18.70 7.64 23.74
N GLU A 544 -17.73 6.73 23.69
CA GLU A 544 -16.59 6.73 24.61
C GLU A 544 -15.73 8.00 24.47
N ASN A 545 -15.48 8.45 23.25
CA ASN A 545 -14.84 9.74 23.03
C ASN A 545 -15.70 10.91 23.52
N MET A 546 -17.03 10.87 23.33
CA MET A 546 -17.91 11.92 23.85
C MET A 546 -17.91 11.95 25.38
N ASP A 547 -17.94 10.80 26.06
CA ASP A 547 -17.84 10.69 27.52
C ASP A 547 -16.50 11.26 28.03
N ILE A 548 -15.38 10.96 27.37
CA ILE A 548 -14.05 11.54 27.66
C ILE A 548 -14.05 13.07 27.46
N LEU A 549 -14.65 13.56 26.39
CA LEU A 549 -14.71 15.00 26.10
C LEU A 549 -15.67 15.75 27.04
N PHE A 550 -16.71 15.10 27.56
CA PHE A 550 -17.50 15.67 28.66
C PHE A 550 -16.68 15.83 29.93
N MET A 551 -15.86 14.84 30.31
CA MET A 551 -14.95 14.99 31.45
C MET A 551 -14.01 16.19 31.27
N GLN A 552 -13.41 16.35 30.09
CA GLN A 552 -12.59 17.52 29.74
C GLN A 552 -13.37 18.84 29.84
N PHE A 553 -14.66 18.89 29.47
CA PHE A 553 -15.49 20.09 29.66
C PHE A 553 -15.81 20.34 31.15
N GLU A 554 -16.18 19.33 31.94
CA GLU A 554 -16.49 19.51 33.37
C GLU A 554 -15.25 19.93 34.18
N ASP A 555 -14.12 19.25 33.99
CA ASP A 555 -12.85 19.60 34.63
C ASP A 555 -12.41 21.02 34.24
N ALA A 556 -12.67 21.45 32.99
CA ALA A 556 -12.41 22.83 32.55
C ALA A 556 -13.33 23.87 33.22
N LYS A 557 -14.60 23.55 33.52
CA LYS A 557 -15.49 24.47 34.28
C LYS A 557 -14.91 24.73 35.67
N VAL A 558 -14.34 23.72 36.32
CA VAL A 558 -13.70 23.83 37.64
C VAL A 558 -12.35 24.54 37.54
N LYS A 559 -11.46 24.09 36.63
CA LYS A 559 -10.10 24.63 36.45
C LYS A 559 -10.07 26.10 36.07
N TYR A 560 -11.07 26.57 35.31
CA TYR A 560 -11.12 27.94 34.80
C TYR A 560 -12.19 28.81 35.48
N ALA A 561 -12.70 28.42 36.66
CA ALA A 561 -13.82 29.10 37.34
C ALA A 561 -13.67 30.64 37.48
N ASP A 562 -12.46 31.13 37.78
CA ASP A 562 -12.18 32.57 37.91
C ASP A 562 -12.14 33.31 36.55
N ASN A 563 -12.05 32.59 35.44
CA ASN A 563 -12.03 33.14 34.08
C ASN A 563 -13.41 32.97 33.42
N ALA A 564 -14.34 33.88 33.74
CA ALA A 564 -15.71 33.87 33.24
C ALA A 564 -15.82 33.78 31.70
N ARG A 565 -14.86 34.34 30.95
CA ARG A 565 -14.81 34.20 29.48
C ARG A 565 -14.55 32.76 29.07
N MET A 566 -13.55 32.10 29.67
CA MET A 566 -13.24 30.71 29.39
C MET A 566 -14.40 29.79 29.82
N VAL A 567 -15.02 30.04 30.98
CA VAL A 567 -16.21 29.29 31.43
C VAL A 567 -17.37 29.42 30.44
N ASN A 568 -17.61 30.61 29.86
CA ASN A 568 -18.63 30.79 28.82
C ASN A 568 -18.30 29.96 27.56
N SER A 569 -17.06 30.02 27.04
CA SER A 569 -16.62 29.19 25.92
C SER A 569 -16.77 27.68 26.21
N VAL A 570 -16.36 27.23 27.40
CA VAL A 570 -16.54 25.85 27.89
C VAL A 570 -18.03 25.46 27.90
N HIS A 571 -18.92 26.33 28.38
CA HIS A 571 -20.37 26.08 28.37
C HIS A 571 -20.94 25.99 26.95
N MET A 572 -20.57 26.90 26.04
CA MET A 572 -21.02 26.89 24.64
C MET A 572 -20.61 25.59 23.91
N GLY A 573 -19.37 25.13 24.10
CA GLY A 573 -18.90 23.87 23.52
C GLY A 573 -19.59 22.65 24.11
N TRP A 574 -19.76 22.63 25.43
CA TRP A 574 -20.45 21.56 26.17
C TRP A 574 -21.91 21.40 25.70
N TRP A 575 -22.63 22.51 25.54
CA TRP A 575 -24.04 22.52 25.12
C TRP A 575 -24.25 21.85 23.75
N VAL A 576 -23.37 22.11 22.78
CA VAL A 576 -23.42 21.45 21.47
C VAL A 576 -23.09 19.97 21.58
N LEU A 577 -22.14 19.58 22.44
CA LEU A 577 -21.81 18.17 22.66
C LEU A 577 -23.00 17.43 23.30
N ALA A 578 -23.65 18.02 24.31
CA ALA A 578 -24.86 17.50 24.96
C ALA A 578 -26.02 17.32 23.97
N LYS A 579 -26.27 18.32 23.11
CA LYS A 579 -27.26 18.25 22.03
C LYS A 579 -27.04 17.05 21.11
N TYR A 580 -25.80 16.79 20.68
CA TYR A 580 -25.50 15.66 19.80
C TYR A 580 -25.40 14.31 20.53
N TYR A 581 -25.15 14.29 21.84
CA TYR A 581 -25.19 13.07 22.63
C TYR A 581 -26.63 12.57 22.79
N ALA A 582 -27.58 13.45 23.14
CA ALA A 582 -29.01 13.15 23.16
C ALA A 582 -29.58 12.82 21.76
N GLU A 583 -28.98 13.35 20.69
CA GLU A 583 -29.31 12.96 19.31
C GLU A 583 -28.91 11.48 19.01
N SER A 584 -27.96 10.92 19.75
CA SER A 584 -27.49 9.54 19.55
C SER A 584 -28.51 8.49 20.03
N ASP A 585 -29.31 8.77 21.07
CA ASP A 585 -30.34 7.86 21.61
C ASP A 585 -31.39 7.45 20.56
N LYS A 586 -31.58 8.27 19.53
CA LYS A 586 -32.47 8.00 18.39
C LYS A 586 -32.00 6.82 17.54
N ASN A 587 -30.71 6.46 17.61
CA ASN A 587 -30.15 5.31 16.91
C ASN A 587 -29.47 4.35 17.93
N PRO A 588 -30.08 3.20 18.24
CA PRO A 588 -29.54 2.29 19.25
C PRO A 588 -28.16 1.70 18.91
N VAL A 589 -27.65 1.85 17.67
CA VAL A 589 -26.35 1.31 17.25
C VAL A 589 -25.19 1.75 18.15
N TYR A 590 -25.18 3.00 18.62
CA TYR A 590 -24.07 3.56 19.39
C TYR A 590 -23.91 2.85 20.74
N ALA A 591 -24.96 2.83 21.55
CA ALA A 591 -24.95 2.16 22.85
C ALA A 591 -24.84 0.62 22.70
N THR A 592 -25.37 0.06 21.62
CA THR A 592 -25.21 -1.36 21.30
C THR A 592 -23.75 -1.71 21.00
N ALA A 593 -23.00 -0.84 20.33
CA ALA A 593 -21.59 -1.06 20.05
C ALA A 593 -20.74 -1.08 21.34
N LEU A 594 -21.04 -0.23 22.32
CA LEU A 594 -20.44 -0.32 23.67
C LEU A 594 -20.78 -1.66 24.37
N LEU A 595 -22.04 -2.11 24.27
CA LEU A 595 -22.50 -3.37 24.87
C LEU A 595 -21.87 -4.62 24.22
N LEU A 596 -21.61 -4.59 22.91
CA LEU A 596 -20.93 -5.67 22.17
C LEU A 596 -19.39 -5.60 22.24
N HIS A 597 -18.82 -4.52 22.76
CA HIS A 597 -17.37 -4.37 22.87
C HIS A 597 -16.82 -5.22 24.04
N PRO A 598 -15.88 -6.16 23.79
CA PRO A 598 -15.47 -7.18 24.76
C PRO A 598 -14.88 -6.64 26.06
N GLU A 599 -14.24 -5.45 26.02
CA GLU A 599 -13.65 -4.79 27.19
C GLU A 599 -14.62 -3.85 27.94
N LYS A 600 -15.80 -3.53 27.35
CA LYS A 600 -16.74 -2.53 27.88
C LYS A 600 -17.98 -3.22 28.46
N ARG A 601 -18.80 -3.85 27.59
CA ARG A 601 -20.04 -4.57 27.91
C ARG A 601 -20.99 -3.76 28.80
N ARG A 602 -21.92 -4.42 29.51
CA ARG A 602 -22.81 -3.77 30.49
C ARG A 602 -22.06 -2.94 31.54
N ARG A 603 -20.88 -3.43 31.96
CA ARG A 603 -20.04 -2.84 33.02
C ARG A 603 -19.59 -1.41 32.72
N TYR A 604 -19.47 -1.03 31.44
CA TYR A 604 -19.19 0.36 31.05
C TYR A 604 -20.36 1.27 31.43
N LEU A 605 -21.58 0.95 30.96
CA LEU A 605 -22.79 1.70 31.31
C LEU A 605 -23.01 1.73 32.83
N ASP A 606 -22.76 0.59 33.50
CA ASP A 606 -22.94 0.48 34.96
C ASP A 606 -21.97 1.36 35.78
N ARG A 607 -20.83 1.74 35.21
CA ARG A 607 -19.81 2.58 35.86
C ARG A 607 -19.89 4.06 35.45
N HIS A 608 -20.21 4.34 34.20
CA HIS A 608 -20.08 5.68 33.62
C HIS A 608 -21.41 6.40 33.39
N TRP A 609 -22.54 5.69 33.25
CA TRP A 609 -23.82 6.31 32.89
C TRP A 609 -24.83 6.34 34.06
N PRO A 610 -25.72 7.35 34.13
CA PRO A 610 -26.86 7.37 35.04
C PRO A 610 -27.75 6.13 34.91
N GLU A 611 -28.25 5.61 36.04
CA GLU A 611 -29.04 4.37 36.09
C GLU A 611 -30.27 4.40 35.17
N GLU A 612 -30.94 5.56 35.09
CA GLU A 612 -32.09 5.83 34.22
C GLU A 612 -31.80 5.62 32.72
N TRP A 613 -30.58 5.84 32.25
CA TRP A 613 -30.24 5.72 30.82
C TRP A 613 -29.91 4.27 30.43
N ARG A 614 -29.36 3.48 31.37
CA ARG A 614 -28.85 2.12 31.11
C ARG A 614 -29.91 1.18 30.55
N GLN A 615 -31.12 1.20 31.12
CA GLN A 615 -32.18 0.29 30.69
C GLN A 615 -32.74 0.67 29.31
N THR A 616 -32.74 1.96 28.96
CA THR A 616 -33.10 2.46 27.62
C THR A 616 -32.10 1.98 26.57
N ALA A 617 -30.79 2.09 26.87
CA ALA A 617 -29.71 1.59 26.02
C ALA A 617 -29.79 0.07 25.79
N ILE A 618 -29.94 -0.71 26.86
CA ILE A 618 -30.06 -2.18 26.79
C ILE A 618 -31.32 -2.59 26.00
N ASN A 619 -32.45 -1.88 26.18
CA ASN A 619 -33.67 -2.10 25.39
C ASN A 619 -33.50 -1.65 23.92
N GLY A 620 -32.57 -0.73 23.63
CA GLY A 620 -32.09 -0.43 22.28
C GLY A 620 -31.40 -1.64 21.63
N ALA A 621 -30.39 -2.20 22.31
CA ALA A 621 -29.66 -3.38 21.84
C ALA A 621 -30.58 -4.60 21.62
N ARG A 622 -31.47 -4.89 22.57
CA ARG A 622 -32.48 -5.98 22.46
C ARG A 622 -33.39 -5.82 21.23
N ARG A 623 -33.78 -4.59 20.86
CA ARG A 623 -34.58 -4.31 19.66
C ARG A 623 -33.80 -4.49 18.34
N LEU A 624 -32.48 -4.29 18.35
CA LEU A 624 -31.63 -4.66 17.21
C LEU A 624 -31.44 -6.19 17.15
N TRP A 625 -31.17 -6.83 18.28
CA TRP A 625 -30.92 -8.28 18.40
C TRP A 625 -32.10 -9.15 17.94
N ALA A 626 -33.34 -8.68 18.11
CA ALA A 626 -34.53 -9.33 17.54
C ALA A 626 -34.46 -9.52 16.00
N LYS A 627 -33.60 -8.77 15.27
CA LYS A 627 -33.36 -8.97 13.83
C LYS A 627 -32.35 -10.08 13.51
N TYR A 628 -31.75 -10.72 14.52
CA TYR A 628 -30.64 -11.68 14.42
C TYR A 628 -30.90 -12.98 15.18
N LYS A 629 -31.54 -12.92 16.36
CA LYS A 629 -31.78 -14.05 17.27
C LYS A 629 -32.35 -15.29 16.59
N ASP A 630 -33.31 -15.11 15.68
CA ASP A 630 -34.01 -16.21 15.01
C ASP A 630 -33.45 -16.52 13.60
N ARG A 631 -32.29 -15.95 13.22
CA ARG A 631 -31.67 -16.26 11.92
C ARG A 631 -31.22 -17.73 11.86
N PRO A 632 -31.36 -18.39 10.69
CA PRO A 632 -30.84 -19.73 10.49
C PRO A 632 -29.31 -19.70 10.54
N LEU A 633 -28.71 -20.66 11.24
CA LEU A 633 -27.26 -20.83 11.28
C LEU A 633 -26.74 -21.31 9.91
N ALA A 634 -25.63 -20.75 9.45
CA ALA A 634 -25.01 -21.17 8.19
C ALA A 634 -24.59 -22.66 8.27
N SER A 635 -25.08 -23.46 7.31
CA SER A 635 -24.95 -24.94 7.37
C SER A 635 -23.52 -25.47 7.22
N GLU A 636 -22.54 -24.61 6.86
CA GLU A 636 -21.16 -24.99 6.56
C GLU A 636 -20.46 -25.63 7.77
N SER A 637 -20.58 -25.03 8.96
CA SER A 637 -19.99 -25.55 10.20
C SER A 637 -20.67 -26.85 10.67
N ALA A 638 -21.99 -26.94 10.51
CA ALA A 638 -22.80 -28.07 10.97
C ALA A 638 -22.72 -29.31 10.06
N SER A 639 -22.31 -29.14 8.80
CA SER A 639 -22.10 -30.24 7.84
C SER A 639 -20.68 -30.81 7.93
N ARG A 640 -19.63 -29.98 8.00
CA ARG A 640 -18.24 -30.46 8.15
C ARG A 640 -18.07 -31.34 9.41
N LEU A 641 -18.49 -30.83 10.58
CA LEU A 641 -18.44 -31.58 11.85
C LEU A 641 -19.35 -32.82 11.91
N ARG A 642 -20.24 -33.02 10.93
CA ARG A 642 -21.16 -34.16 10.84
C ARG A 642 -20.70 -35.19 9.79
N ASN A 643 -20.02 -34.75 8.73
CA ASN A 643 -19.45 -35.65 7.72
C ASN A 643 -18.14 -36.31 8.21
N GLU A 644 -17.38 -35.65 9.09
CA GLU A 644 -16.20 -36.25 9.74
C GLU A 644 -16.57 -37.25 10.85
N ARG A 645 -17.81 -37.22 11.36
CA ARG A 645 -18.31 -38.18 12.33
C ARG A 645 -19.11 -39.28 11.64
N GLY A 646 -18.47 -40.42 11.40
CA GLY A 646 -19.17 -41.68 11.16
C GLY A 646 -20.10 -42.06 12.34
N GLU A 647 -20.88 -43.14 12.19
CA GLU A 647 -21.84 -43.55 13.23
C GLU A 647 -21.20 -43.66 14.61
N ALA A 648 -21.56 -42.74 15.52
CA ALA A 648 -20.93 -42.60 16.82
C ALA A 648 -20.94 -43.93 17.58
N THR A 649 -19.77 -44.41 17.97
CA THR A 649 -19.63 -45.73 18.60
C THR A 649 -20.39 -45.80 19.92
N PRO A 650 -20.73 -47.00 20.42
CA PRO A 650 -21.34 -47.16 21.74
C PRO A 650 -20.49 -46.50 22.85
N TYR A 651 -19.16 -46.57 22.73
CA TYR A 651 -18.24 -45.93 23.66
C TYR A 651 -18.30 -44.39 23.62
N GLU A 652 -18.38 -43.79 22.43
CA GLU A 652 -18.52 -42.32 22.30
C GLU A 652 -19.88 -41.82 22.80
N ARG A 653 -20.96 -42.58 22.56
CA ARG A 653 -22.28 -42.28 23.14
C ARG A 653 -22.25 -42.35 24.67
N ILE A 654 -21.58 -43.35 25.25
CA ILE A 654 -21.37 -43.43 26.71
C ILE A 654 -20.52 -42.25 27.19
N LYS A 655 -19.41 -41.92 26.53
CA LYS A 655 -18.54 -40.78 26.85
C LYS A 655 -19.29 -39.44 26.78
N GLN A 656 -20.21 -39.26 25.82
CA GLN A 656 -21.11 -38.11 25.74
C GLN A 656 -22.16 -38.11 26.87
N SER A 657 -22.71 -39.28 27.25
CA SER A 657 -23.64 -39.37 28.39
C SER A 657 -22.98 -39.13 29.75
N MET A 658 -21.65 -39.25 29.84
CA MET A 658 -20.83 -38.87 31.00
C MET A 658 -20.28 -37.44 30.89
N SER A 659 -20.70 -36.66 29.89
CA SER A 659 -20.34 -35.24 29.78
C SER A 659 -21.01 -34.44 30.89
N VAL A 660 -20.21 -33.86 31.78
CA VAL A 660 -20.68 -32.93 32.84
C VAL A 660 -20.87 -31.50 32.33
N LEU A 661 -20.72 -31.28 31.01
CA LEU A 661 -21.06 -30.02 30.36
C LEU A 661 -22.56 -30.05 30.01
N ASP A 662 -23.34 -29.23 30.69
CA ASP A 662 -24.74 -29.00 30.36
C ASP A 662 -24.90 -28.43 28.94
N LYS A 663 -26.01 -28.77 28.30
CA LYS A 663 -26.38 -28.19 27.00
C LYS A 663 -26.94 -26.79 27.19
N THR A 664 -26.11 -25.77 27.00
CA THR A 664 -26.52 -24.35 27.03
C THR A 664 -27.24 -23.93 25.73
N ASP A 665 -28.10 -24.80 25.17
CA ASP A 665 -28.72 -24.61 23.84
C ASP A 665 -29.84 -23.53 23.86
N ASP A 666 -30.36 -23.18 25.05
CA ASP A 666 -31.48 -22.24 25.26
C ASP A 666 -31.08 -20.86 25.83
N GLU A 667 -29.80 -20.59 26.12
CA GLU A 667 -29.36 -19.28 26.62
C GLU A 667 -29.33 -18.22 25.52
N ASP A 668 -29.83 -17.01 25.80
CA ASP A 668 -29.79 -15.89 24.85
C ASP A 668 -28.35 -15.36 24.67
N GLU A 669 -27.82 -15.46 23.46
CA GLU A 669 -26.44 -15.08 23.12
C GLU A 669 -26.11 -13.63 23.56
N LEU A 670 -27.05 -12.68 23.42
CA LEU A 670 -26.84 -11.28 23.79
C LEU A 670 -26.69 -11.12 25.31
N GLU A 671 -27.64 -11.65 26.08
CA GLU A 671 -27.64 -11.50 27.54
C GLU A 671 -26.40 -12.20 28.14
N LYS A 672 -26.10 -13.43 27.67
CA LYS A 672 -24.89 -14.19 28.02
C LYS A 672 -23.60 -13.40 27.76
N PHE A 673 -23.49 -12.73 26.62
CA PHE A 673 -22.33 -11.90 26.31
C PHE A 673 -22.27 -10.63 27.19
N VAL A 674 -23.39 -9.92 27.30
CA VAL A 674 -23.49 -8.59 27.89
C VAL A 674 -23.33 -8.61 29.42
N GLU A 675 -23.85 -9.65 30.08
CA GLU A 675 -23.76 -9.79 31.55
C GLU A 675 -22.46 -10.46 32.02
N SER A 676 -21.78 -11.24 31.16
CA SER A 676 -20.50 -11.85 31.53
C SER A 676 -19.37 -10.80 31.61
N ALA A 677 -18.45 -10.98 32.56
CA ALA A 677 -17.42 -9.98 32.88
C ALA A 677 -16.54 -9.60 31.66
N PRO A 678 -16.21 -8.30 31.48
CA PRO A 678 -15.32 -7.87 30.40
C PRO A 678 -13.98 -8.60 30.37
N ARG A 679 -13.48 -8.85 29.15
CA ARG A 679 -12.23 -9.57 28.90
C ARG A 679 -11.27 -8.64 28.15
N HIS A 680 -10.03 -8.50 28.62
CA HIS A 680 -8.97 -7.85 27.84
C HIS A 680 -8.72 -8.63 26.55
N THR A 681 -8.44 -7.90 25.48
CA THR A 681 -8.24 -8.43 24.13
C THR A 681 -6.80 -8.30 23.66
N THR A 682 -6.39 -9.20 22.77
CA THR A 682 -5.08 -9.16 22.09
C THR A 682 -5.19 -8.64 20.64
N THR A 683 -6.39 -8.21 20.25
CA THR A 683 -6.76 -7.66 18.93
C THR A 683 -6.75 -6.14 19.00
N LYS A 684 -6.59 -5.47 17.86
CA LYS A 684 -6.55 -3.99 17.81
C LYS A 684 -7.93 -3.36 17.79
N THR A 685 -8.96 -4.12 17.40
CA THR A 685 -10.35 -3.65 17.28
C THR A 685 -11.34 -4.69 17.83
N PRO A 686 -12.55 -4.27 18.24
CA PRO A 686 -13.64 -5.21 18.54
C PRO A 686 -14.06 -6.01 17.30
N LEU A 687 -13.95 -5.45 16.08
CA LEU A 687 -14.26 -6.17 14.84
C LEU A 687 -13.33 -7.38 14.65
N GLU A 688 -12.01 -7.18 14.76
CA GLU A 688 -11.03 -8.27 14.71
C GLU A 688 -11.33 -9.37 15.73
N TRP A 689 -11.79 -9.00 16.94
CA TRP A 689 -12.16 -9.95 17.98
C TRP A 689 -13.36 -10.81 17.59
N TRP A 690 -14.43 -10.19 17.07
CA TRP A 690 -15.65 -10.86 16.61
C TRP A 690 -15.46 -11.69 15.33
N CYS A 691 -14.46 -11.36 14.51
CA CYS A 691 -14.08 -12.16 13.34
C CYS A 691 -13.42 -13.50 13.72
N ARG A 692 -12.90 -13.67 14.94
CA ARG A 692 -12.18 -14.90 15.34
C ARG A 692 -13.09 -16.12 15.44
N ASP A 693 -12.57 -17.25 14.97
CA ASP A 693 -13.23 -18.56 14.95
C ASP A 693 -13.80 -18.97 16.31
N GLU A 694 -13.11 -18.71 17.43
CA GLU A 694 -13.63 -19.09 18.74
C GLU A 694 -14.91 -18.31 19.09
N GLN A 695 -14.99 -17.03 18.70
CA GLN A 695 -16.16 -16.18 18.97
C GLN A 695 -17.29 -16.45 17.99
N ARG A 696 -16.97 -16.76 16.72
CA ARG A 696 -17.96 -17.21 15.72
C ARG A 696 -18.59 -18.56 16.10
N MET A 697 -17.89 -19.39 16.88
CA MET A 697 -18.41 -20.66 17.43
C MET A 697 -19.11 -20.51 18.79
N GLU A 698 -18.64 -19.64 19.70
CA GLU A 698 -19.30 -19.38 21.00
C GLU A 698 -20.60 -18.56 20.84
N TYR A 699 -20.69 -17.72 19.79
CA TYR A 699 -21.77 -16.74 19.54
C TYR A 699 -22.21 -16.72 18.06
N PRO A 700 -22.83 -17.80 17.55
CA PRO A 700 -23.02 -18.04 16.12
C PRO A 700 -24.06 -17.13 15.42
N ARG A 701 -24.85 -16.33 16.16
CA ARG A 701 -25.71 -15.27 15.58
C ARG A 701 -25.33 -13.88 16.06
N LEU A 702 -24.86 -13.76 17.30
CA LEU A 702 -24.47 -12.46 17.84
C LEU A 702 -23.20 -11.90 17.16
N HIS A 703 -22.28 -12.75 16.69
CA HIS A 703 -21.16 -12.26 15.88
C HIS A 703 -21.62 -11.60 14.57
N GLN A 704 -22.70 -12.08 13.93
CA GLN A 704 -23.25 -11.45 12.72
C GLN A 704 -23.81 -10.04 13.02
N MET A 705 -24.45 -9.87 14.18
CA MET A 705 -24.87 -8.55 14.66
C MET A 705 -23.67 -7.65 14.99
N ALA A 706 -22.60 -8.21 15.55
CA ALA A 706 -21.36 -7.49 15.81
C ALA A 706 -20.67 -7.04 14.52
N LEU A 707 -20.58 -7.89 13.48
CA LEU A 707 -20.07 -7.49 12.16
C LEU A 707 -20.86 -6.28 11.64
N ASP A 708 -22.19 -6.40 11.57
CA ASP A 708 -23.11 -5.37 11.06
C ASP A 708 -23.10 -4.05 11.86
N ILE A 709 -22.46 -4.02 13.04
CA ILE A 709 -22.33 -2.84 13.90
C ILE A 709 -20.91 -2.28 13.87
N PHE A 710 -19.88 -3.12 14.01
CA PHE A 710 -18.50 -2.64 14.01
C PHE A 710 -17.97 -2.30 12.60
N SER A 711 -18.64 -2.71 11.51
CA SER A 711 -18.35 -2.17 10.16
C SER A 711 -18.99 -0.81 9.88
N VAL A 712 -19.76 -0.22 10.80
CA VAL A 712 -20.26 1.16 10.68
C VAL A 712 -19.12 2.17 10.87
N PRO A 713 -18.82 3.05 9.88
CA PRO A 713 -17.79 4.05 10.03
C PRO A 713 -18.24 5.17 10.98
N ALA A 714 -17.36 5.56 11.91
CA ALA A 714 -17.59 6.65 12.86
C ALA A 714 -17.75 8.04 12.21
N MET A 715 -17.23 8.22 11.00
CA MET A 715 -17.15 9.50 10.29
C MET A 715 -17.39 9.38 8.78
N SER A 716 -17.64 10.53 8.15
CA SER A 716 -17.76 10.70 6.70
C SER A 716 -16.44 11.15 6.05
N ASP A 717 -15.28 10.71 6.57
CA ASP A 717 -13.99 11.28 6.19
C ASP A 717 -13.37 10.67 4.90
N ASP A 718 -13.69 9.42 4.53
CA ASP A 718 -13.34 8.90 3.20
C ASP A 718 -13.96 9.70 2.04
N PRO A 719 -15.23 10.15 2.12
CA PRO A 719 -15.76 11.23 1.29
C PRO A 719 -14.86 12.49 1.24
N GLU A 720 -14.41 13.04 2.37
CA GLU A 720 -13.47 14.18 2.40
C GLU A 720 -12.12 13.87 1.71
N ARG A 721 -11.59 12.65 1.89
CA ARG A 721 -10.37 12.17 1.22
C ARG A 721 -10.59 12.11 -0.29
N VAL A 722 -11.76 11.65 -0.74
CA VAL A 722 -12.16 11.65 -2.16
C VAL A 722 -12.24 13.07 -2.72
N PHE A 723 -12.81 14.04 -2.00
CA PHE A 723 -12.81 15.45 -2.45
C PHE A 723 -11.41 16.05 -2.51
N SER A 724 -10.53 15.68 -1.59
CA SER A 724 -9.12 16.09 -1.58
C SER A 724 -8.34 15.56 -2.80
N CYS A 725 -8.67 14.35 -3.27
CA CYS A 725 -8.18 13.80 -4.54
C CYS A 725 -8.87 14.44 -5.76
N ALA A 726 -10.20 14.60 -5.74
CA ALA A 726 -10.97 15.19 -6.83
C ALA A 726 -10.53 16.64 -7.12
N ARG A 727 -10.16 17.41 -6.09
CA ARG A 727 -9.59 18.76 -6.24
C ARG A 727 -8.27 18.79 -7.04
N ARG A 728 -7.52 17.69 -7.08
CA ARG A 728 -6.32 17.53 -7.94
C ARG A 728 -6.70 17.11 -9.36
N THR A 729 -7.70 16.23 -9.50
CA THR A 729 -8.29 15.82 -10.79
C THR A 729 -8.98 16.98 -11.51
N ILE A 730 -9.51 17.95 -10.78
CA ILE A 730 -10.21 19.15 -11.29
C ILE A 730 -9.24 20.35 -11.30
N SER A 731 -8.05 20.15 -11.89
CA SER A 731 -7.10 21.25 -12.16
C SER A 731 -7.58 22.16 -13.30
N TRP A 732 -6.90 23.29 -13.52
CA TRP A 732 -7.18 24.19 -14.65
C TRP A 732 -6.99 23.49 -16.00
N ASP A 733 -5.94 22.70 -16.16
CA ASP A 733 -5.61 21.93 -17.37
C ASP A 733 -6.63 20.82 -17.65
N ARG A 734 -7.33 20.38 -16.59
CA ARG A 734 -8.37 19.35 -16.62
C ARG A 734 -9.79 19.94 -16.61
N ALA A 735 -9.94 21.26 -16.78
CA ALA A 735 -11.22 21.93 -16.56
C ALA A 735 -12.35 21.56 -17.55
N ARG A 736 -12.02 20.90 -18.67
CA ARG A 736 -12.97 20.42 -19.67
C ARG A 736 -13.53 19.02 -19.41
N LEU A 737 -13.12 18.32 -18.34
CA LEU A 737 -13.65 16.99 -18.02
C LEU A 737 -15.15 17.05 -17.65
N SER A 738 -15.89 16.04 -18.09
CA SER A 738 -17.29 15.81 -17.69
C SER A 738 -17.37 15.47 -16.20
N ALA A 739 -18.56 15.51 -15.61
CA ALA A 739 -18.74 15.08 -14.23
C ALA A 739 -18.54 13.56 -14.09
N ASP A 740 -18.95 12.82 -15.11
CA ASP A 740 -18.99 11.37 -15.15
C ASP A 740 -17.56 10.82 -15.29
N THR A 741 -16.73 11.41 -16.16
CA THR A 741 -15.28 11.10 -16.27
C THR A 741 -14.50 11.42 -15.00
N ILE A 742 -14.95 12.38 -14.20
CA ILE A 742 -14.38 12.64 -12.87
C ILE A 742 -14.79 11.53 -11.89
N GLU A 743 -16.05 11.07 -11.92
CA GLU A 743 -16.52 9.91 -11.14
C GLU A 743 -15.73 8.65 -11.50
N GLU A 744 -15.60 8.30 -12.78
CA GLU A 744 -14.80 7.17 -13.29
C GLU A 744 -13.37 7.19 -12.73
N LEU A 745 -12.66 8.31 -12.88
CA LEU A 745 -11.27 8.49 -12.42
C LEU A 745 -11.13 8.36 -10.90
N GLN A 746 -12.08 8.89 -10.12
CA GLN A 746 -12.00 8.80 -8.65
C GLN A 746 -12.42 7.41 -8.15
N CYS A 747 -13.36 6.73 -8.82
CA CYS A 747 -13.74 5.37 -8.50
C CYS A 747 -12.59 4.39 -8.77
N LEU A 748 -12.05 4.36 -10.00
CA LEU A 748 -10.88 3.53 -10.34
C LEU A 748 -9.67 3.87 -9.45
N GLY A 749 -9.42 5.17 -9.21
CA GLY A 749 -8.38 5.64 -8.32
C GLY A 749 -8.52 5.19 -6.85
N ASN A 750 -9.75 4.95 -6.39
CA ASN A 750 -10.11 4.43 -5.06
C ASN A 750 -10.08 2.90 -5.01
N TRP A 751 -10.61 2.20 -6.02
CA TRP A 751 -10.65 0.73 -6.06
C TRP A 751 -9.24 0.10 -6.11
N VAL A 752 -8.30 0.73 -6.82
CA VAL A 752 -6.86 0.37 -6.77
C VAL A 752 -6.19 0.78 -5.45
N LYS A 753 -6.73 1.77 -4.72
CA LYS A 753 -6.21 2.15 -3.39
C LYS A 753 -6.56 1.09 -2.35
N ASN A 754 -7.77 0.56 -2.40
CA ASN A 754 -8.38 -0.30 -1.37
C ASN A 754 -8.35 -1.80 -1.77
N ASP A 755 -7.52 -2.18 -2.73
CA ASP A 755 -7.29 -3.57 -3.17
C ASP A 755 -8.57 -4.33 -3.58
N LEU A 756 -9.48 -3.65 -4.29
CA LEU A 756 -10.72 -4.22 -4.84
C LEU A 756 -10.55 -4.68 -6.30
N ILE A 757 -9.56 -4.13 -7.00
CA ILE A 757 -9.19 -4.50 -8.37
C ILE A 757 -7.66 -4.61 -8.46
N ARG A 758 -7.17 -5.37 -9.44
CA ARG A 758 -5.75 -5.73 -9.55
C ARG A 758 -4.88 -4.46 -9.56
N LYS A 759 -3.82 -4.47 -8.73
CA LYS A 759 -2.65 -3.62 -8.98
C LYS A 759 -1.94 -4.19 -10.21
N LEU A 760 -1.49 -3.33 -11.10
CA LEU A 760 -0.74 -3.74 -12.29
C LEU A 760 0.62 -4.30 -11.89
N TYR A 761 0.74 -5.62 -11.94
CA TYR A 761 2.01 -6.33 -11.91
C TYR A 761 2.44 -6.57 -13.36
N VAL A 762 3.48 -5.86 -13.81
CA VAL A 762 4.19 -6.22 -15.02
C VAL A 762 4.96 -7.50 -14.68
N ALA A 763 4.54 -8.63 -15.25
CA ALA A 763 5.26 -9.88 -15.09
C ALA A 763 6.67 -9.74 -15.68
N VAL A 764 7.67 -10.04 -14.86
CA VAL A 764 9.06 -10.24 -15.30
C VAL A 764 9.38 -11.68 -14.95
N ASP A 765 9.44 -12.51 -15.99
CA ASP A 765 9.87 -13.92 -16.01
C ASP A 765 9.05 -14.92 -15.15
N ASP A 766 8.11 -15.60 -15.82
CA ASP A 766 7.62 -16.99 -15.59
C ASP A 766 7.33 -17.56 -14.18
N GLU A 767 7.03 -16.75 -13.17
CA GLU A 767 6.26 -17.21 -11.98
C GLU A 767 4.83 -16.64 -11.96
N ILE A 768 3.86 -17.44 -12.43
CA ILE A 768 2.42 -17.16 -12.25
C ILE A 768 2.01 -17.62 -10.85
N ILE A 769 2.04 -16.69 -9.88
CA ILE A 769 1.40 -16.88 -8.58
C ILE A 769 -0.02 -16.31 -8.66
N ASP A 770 -1.02 -17.18 -8.82
CA ASP A 770 -2.43 -16.77 -8.70
C ASP A 770 -2.87 -16.76 -7.23
N VAL A 771 -3.49 -15.67 -6.80
CA VAL A 771 -4.03 -15.48 -5.43
C VAL A 771 -5.41 -14.83 -5.48
N ALA A 772 -6.29 -15.36 -6.33
CA ALA A 772 -7.72 -15.11 -6.26
C ALA A 772 -8.49 -16.39 -6.63
N GLY A 773 -8.60 -17.32 -5.67
CA GLY A 773 -9.25 -18.61 -5.88
C GLY A 773 -10.65 -18.49 -6.48
N ALA A 774 -10.83 -19.09 -7.66
CA ALA A 774 -12.11 -19.33 -8.30
C ALA A 774 -12.21 -20.84 -8.54
N ASP A 775 -12.80 -21.55 -7.58
CA ASP A 775 -13.07 -22.98 -7.71
C ASP A 775 -14.10 -23.22 -8.81
N ASP A 776 -13.75 -24.01 -9.82
CA ASP A 776 -14.72 -24.73 -10.64
C ASP A 776 -14.07 -26.05 -11.10
N GLU A 777 -14.64 -27.18 -10.69
CA GLU A 777 -14.07 -28.51 -10.94
C GLU A 777 -14.49 -29.04 -12.32
N THR A 778 -13.55 -29.44 -13.19
CA THR A 778 -13.87 -30.47 -14.21
C THR A 778 -12.67 -31.28 -14.70
N THR A 779 -12.41 -32.38 -13.98
CA THR A 779 -12.09 -33.72 -14.50
C THR A 779 -11.47 -33.83 -15.91
N THR A 780 -10.20 -34.25 -15.97
CA THR A 780 -9.84 -35.53 -16.62
C THR A 780 -8.45 -36.01 -16.17
N ALA A 781 -8.30 -37.33 -16.02
CA ALA A 781 -7.05 -37.94 -15.58
C ALA A 781 -6.13 -38.28 -16.75
N TYR A 782 -4.82 -38.23 -16.52
CA TYR A 782 -3.83 -38.96 -17.32
C TYR A 782 -2.70 -39.45 -16.43
N GLU A 783 -2.43 -40.75 -16.46
CA GLU A 783 -1.31 -41.35 -15.72
C GLU A 783 0.01 -41.10 -16.46
N SER A 784 1.07 -40.75 -15.74
CA SER A 784 2.44 -41.07 -16.17
C SER A 784 3.35 -41.31 -14.96
N SER A 785 4.13 -42.39 -15.02
CA SER A 785 4.96 -42.87 -13.93
C SER A 785 6.32 -42.18 -13.88
N VAL A 786 6.80 -41.82 -12.68
CA VAL A 786 8.22 -41.54 -12.43
C VAL A 786 8.76 -42.43 -11.32
N VAL A 787 9.90 -43.05 -11.64
CA VAL A 787 10.67 -44.04 -10.90
C VAL A 787 11.04 -43.61 -9.47
N SER A 788 10.97 -44.56 -8.54
CA SER A 788 11.47 -44.45 -7.16
C SER A 788 12.98 -44.68 -7.05
N THR A 789 13.67 -43.88 -6.24
CA THR A 789 14.97 -44.25 -5.63
C THR A 789 15.05 -43.72 -4.19
N GLU A 790 15.73 -44.45 -3.32
CA GLU A 790 15.59 -44.35 -1.87
C GLU A 790 16.53 -43.32 -1.21
N SER A 791 16.15 -42.78 -0.05
CA SER A 791 17.08 -42.18 0.93
C SER A 791 16.51 -42.21 2.36
N GLN A 792 16.62 -43.39 2.98
CA GLN A 792 16.76 -43.67 4.42
C GLN A 792 16.11 -42.70 5.43
N THR A 793 14.93 -43.08 5.95
CA THR A 793 14.29 -42.45 7.13
C THR A 793 14.82 -43.03 8.44
N LEU A 794 15.65 -42.27 9.16
CA LEU A 794 16.07 -42.60 10.53
C LEU A 794 14.96 -42.30 11.53
N THR A 795 14.36 -43.34 12.13
CA THR A 795 13.26 -43.25 13.10
C THR A 795 13.78 -43.13 14.54
N SER A 796 14.04 -41.90 14.99
CA SER A 796 14.26 -41.62 16.41
C SER A 796 12.92 -41.51 17.16
N THR A 797 12.62 -42.49 18.01
CA THR A 797 11.38 -42.51 18.82
C THR A 797 11.61 -41.79 20.14
N THR A 798 11.41 -40.47 20.17
CA THR A 798 11.52 -39.68 21.41
C THR A 798 10.27 -39.86 22.28
N THR A 799 10.37 -40.69 23.32
CA THR A 799 9.31 -40.85 24.33
C THR A 799 9.30 -39.66 25.29
N VAL A 800 8.34 -38.75 25.12
CA VAL A 800 8.19 -37.58 26.00
C VAL A 800 7.47 -37.95 27.30
N PHE A 801 8.17 -37.87 28.43
CA PHE A 801 7.57 -37.93 29.76
C PHE A 801 7.23 -36.51 30.24
N THR A 802 5.94 -36.19 30.38
CA THR A 802 5.48 -34.91 30.94
C THR A 802 5.33 -35.03 32.46
N ALA A 803 6.21 -34.35 33.21
CA ALA A 803 6.12 -34.25 34.67
C ALA A 803 5.69 -32.84 35.08
N THR A 804 4.50 -32.69 35.66
CA THR A 804 3.97 -31.39 36.10
C THR A 804 4.44 -31.07 37.52
N ILE A 805 5.17 -29.96 37.70
CA ILE A 805 5.60 -29.48 39.03
C ILE A 805 4.50 -28.58 39.63
N PRO A 806 3.87 -28.95 40.77
CA PRO A 806 2.76 -28.18 41.33
C PRO A 806 3.25 -27.05 42.25
N SER A 807 3.39 -25.85 41.66
CA SER A 807 3.58 -24.55 42.33
C SER A 807 4.92 -24.29 43.05
N ALA A 808 5.21 -23.00 43.25
CA ALA A 808 6.29 -22.49 44.08
C ALA A 808 5.76 -21.33 44.94
N THR A 809 6.28 -21.19 46.16
CA THR A 809 5.83 -20.18 47.14
C THR A 809 7.01 -19.49 47.80
N VAL A 810 6.85 -18.19 48.08
CA VAL A 810 7.88 -17.34 48.69
C VAL A 810 7.46 -16.98 50.11
N THR A 811 8.40 -17.09 51.06
CA THR A 811 8.21 -16.71 52.46
C THR A 811 9.18 -15.60 52.83
N VAL A 812 8.69 -14.53 53.46
CA VAL A 812 9.50 -13.36 53.84
C VAL A 812 9.60 -13.29 55.36
N THR A 813 10.80 -13.46 55.90
CA THR A 813 11.11 -13.36 57.33
C THR A 813 12.01 -12.18 57.62
N ARG A 814 11.61 -11.32 58.56
CA ARG A 814 12.30 -10.05 58.87
C ARG A 814 13.52 -10.26 59.77
N GLY A 815 14.72 -10.17 59.20
CA GLY A 815 15.94 -9.93 59.98
C GLY A 815 15.93 -8.54 60.60
N TYR A 816 16.38 -8.40 61.85
CA TYR A 816 16.46 -7.12 62.56
C TYR A 816 17.81 -6.94 63.25
N THR A 817 18.52 -5.88 62.88
CA THR A 817 19.72 -5.38 63.56
C THR A 817 19.55 -3.87 63.83
N PRO A 818 19.62 -3.41 65.09
CA PRO A 818 19.28 -2.03 65.45
C PRO A 818 20.42 -1.03 65.19
N PRO A 819 20.17 0.09 64.48
CA PRO A 819 21.07 1.24 64.47
C PRO A 819 20.95 2.07 65.76
N ALA A 820 21.98 2.86 66.08
CA ALA A 820 22.09 3.54 67.38
C ALA A 820 21.36 4.89 67.46
N LYS A 821 20.57 5.06 68.54
CA LYS A 821 20.12 6.30 69.21
C LYS A 821 20.19 7.64 68.43
N ALA A 822 19.01 8.12 68.00
CA ALA A 822 18.71 9.55 67.87
C ALA A 822 17.29 9.85 68.43
N LYS A 823 16.98 11.13 68.66
CA LYS A 823 15.75 11.64 69.32
C LYS A 823 14.60 11.78 68.30
N ARG A 824 13.35 11.37 68.60
CA ARG A 824 12.23 12.20 69.14
C ARG A 824 11.96 13.49 68.32
N ASP A 825 10.74 13.80 67.86
CA ASP A 825 9.39 13.28 68.19
C ASP A 825 8.44 13.22 66.96
N ALA A 826 7.69 12.12 66.82
CA ALA A 826 6.40 12.00 66.09
C ALA A 826 5.81 10.59 66.32
N SER A 827 4.47 10.43 66.30
CA SER A 827 3.83 9.10 66.38
C SER A 827 3.60 8.50 65.00
N PRO A 828 3.97 7.23 64.73
CA PRO A 828 3.69 6.56 63.46
C PRO A 828 2.23 6.10 63.38
N ALA A 829 1.65 6.17 62.18
CA ALA A 829 0.35 5.56 61.87
C ALA A 829 0.45 4.01 61.87
N PRO A 830 -0.66 3.27 62.10
CA PRO A 830 -0.67 1.82 61.96
C PRO A 830 -0.39 1.39 60.51
N PRO A 831 0.31 0.25 60.29
CA PRO A 831 0.61 -0.24 58.95
C PRO A 831 -0.66 -0.75 58.23
N PRO A 832 -0.66 -0.76 56.88
CA PRO A 832 -1.78 -1.28 56.09
C PRO A 832 -1.99 -2.80 56.27
N PRO A 833 -3.19 -3.34 55.97
CA PRO A 833 -3.56 -4.73 56.30
C PRO A 833 -2.74 -5.84 55.62
N CYS A 834 -1.87 -5.52 54.67
CA CYS A 834 -1.02 -6.48 53.96
C CYS A 834 0.16 -7.03 54.80
N MET A 835 0.45 -6.44 55.97
CA MET A 835 1.53 -6.90 56.87
C MET A 835 1.00 -7.66 58.09
N THR A 836 0.63 -8.93 57.89
CA THR A 836 0.56 -9.93 58.95
C THR A 836 1.65 -10.99 58.76
N ASN A 837 2.38 -11.30 59.84
CA ASN A 837 3.48 -12.28 59.78
C ASN A 837 2.93 -13.68 59.43
N GLY A 838 3.55 -14.33 58.45
CA GLY A 838 3.24 -15.73 58.08
C GLY A 838 2.28 -15.93 56.90
N VAL A 839 1.80 -14.87 56.25
CA VAL A 839 0.96 -15.01 55.04
C VAL A 839 1.82 -15.38 53.83
N THR A 840 1.47 -16.47 53.15
CA THR A 840 2.12 -16.94 51.92
C THR A 840 1.43 -16.37 50.68
N TYR A 841 2.20 -15.99 49.66
CA TYR A 841 1.67 -15.41 48.41
C TYR A 841 2.02 -16.25 47.18
N SER A 842 1.06 -16.37 46.26
CA SER A 842 1.29 -16.92 44.92
C SER A 842 2.11 -15.96 44.06
N ALA A 843 3.14 -16.44 43.37
CA ALA A 843 4.07 -15.62 42.59
C ALA A 843 3.40 -14.58 41.66
N ALA A 844 2.29 -14.95 41.00
CA ALA A 844 1.53 -14.09 40.10
C ALA A 844 0.91 -12.82 40.71
N ARG A 845 0.89 -12.67 42.05
CA ARG A 845 0.40 -11.45 42.74
C ARG A 845 1.50 -10.44 43.09
N ILE A 846 2.78 -10.78 42.90
CA ILE A 846 3.89 -9.87 43.23
C ILE A 846 4.15 -8.85 42.11
N THR A 847 3.81 -9.19 40.86
CA THR A 847 4.06 -8.38 39.67
C THR A 847 2.97 -7.37 39.33
N SER A 848 1.91 -7.23 40.15
CA SER A 848 0.83 -6.26 39.91
C SER A 848 0.29 -5.60 41.19
N ALA A 849 0.40 -4.26 41.23
CA ALA A 849 -0.29 -3.35 42.15
C ALA A 849 -0.05 -3.51 43.68
N CYS A 850 1.11 -3.01 44.18
CA CYS A 850 1.21 -2.46 45.53
C CYS A 850 2.33 -1.40 45.65
N ALA A 851 2.00 -0.13 45.42
CA ALA A 851 2.94 1.01 45.48
C ALA A 851 3.32 1.46 46.91
N CYS A 852 3.28 0.54 47.88
CA CYS A 852 3.47 0.80 49.31
C CYS A 852 4.39 -0.23 49.99
N ILE A 853 5.20 -0.94 49.21
CA ILE A 853 6.20 -1.89 49.70
C ILE A 853 7.55 -1.57 49.05
N ASP A 854 8.52 -1.16 49.87
CA ASP A 854 9.91 -1.00 49.49
C ASP A 854 10.72 -2.09 50.22
N VAL A 855 11.32 -3.03 49.47
CA VAL A 855 12.01 -4.20 50.04
C VAL A 855 13.51 -4.08 49.77
N PRO A 856 14.36 -3.90 50.82
CA PRO A 856 15.81 -3.95 50.66
C PRO A 856 16.25 -5.30 50.08
N ALA A 857 17.13 -5.26 49.08
CA ALA A 857 17.45 -6.39 48.19
C ALA A 857 18.29 -7.54 48.82
N SER A 858 18.20 -7.76 50.13
CA SER A 858 19.14 -8.59 50.91
C SER A 858 18.57 -9.85 51.55
N THR A 859 17.26 -10.13 51.47
CA THR A 859 16.73 -11.46 51.90
C THR A 859 15.42 -11.86 51.21
N VAL A 860 15.51 -12.78 50.25
CA VAL A 860 14.36 -13.56 49.74
C VAL A 860 14.78 -15.03 49.68
N SER A 861 14.10 -15.89 50.42
CA SER A 861 14.31 -17.35 50.41
C SER A 861 13.18 -18.03 49.64
N VAL A 862 13.53 -18.81 48.61
CA VAL A 862 12.59 -19.61 47.83
C VAL A 862 12.75 -21.08 48.23
N THR A 863 11.63 -21.75 48.50
CA THR A 863 11.61 -23.16 48.85
C THR A 863 10.66 -23.88 47.91
N TYR A 864 11.07 -25.05 47.42
CA TYR A 864 10.24 -25.94 46.62
C TYR A 864 10.37 -27.37 47.15
N THR A 865 9.38 -28.21 46.85
CA THR A 865 9.30 -29.58 47.39
C THR A 865 9.15 -30.55 46.22
N ALA A 866 10.07 -31.50 46.13
CA ALA A 866 10.10 -32.52 45.08
C ALA A 866 10.14 -33.90 45.73
N GLY A 867 8.98 -34.56 45.83
CA GLY A 867 8.83 -35.76 46.64
C GLY A 867 8.90 -35.47 48.14
N THR A 868 9.30 -36.46 48.94
CA THR A 868 9.24 -36.42 50.41
C THR A 868 10.44 -35.76 51.11
N GLN A 869 11.17 -34.88 50.42
CA GLN A 869 12.19 -34.03 51.02
C GLN A 869 12.07 -32.58 50.54
N THR A 870 12.34 -31.64 51.45
CA THR A 870 12.30 -30.20 51.20
C THR A 870 13.73 -29.68 51.03
N VAL A 871 13.99 -29.00 49.91
CA VAL A 871 15.29 -28.38 49.64
C VAL A 871 15.13 -26.86 49.68
N THR A 872 15.93 -26.20 50.52
CA THR A 872 15.92 -24.74 50.69
C THR A 872 17.19 -24.16 50.09
N SER A 873 17.07 -23.38 49.02
CA SER A 873 18.18 -22.64 48.41
C SER A 873 18.10 -21.16 48.76
N THR A 874 19.21 -20.59 49.25
CA THR A 874 19.30 -19.15 49.57
C THR A 874 20.19 -18.48 48.53
N SER A 875 19.58 -17.96 47.47
CA SER A 875 20.27 -17.30 46.36
C SER A 875 19.99 -15.80 46.37
N VAL A 876 21.04 -14.98 46.37
CA VAL A 876 20.91 -13.52 46.21
C VAL A 876 20.72 -13.23 44.72
N VAL A 877 19.55 -12.71 44.34
CA VAL A 877 19.20 -12.37 42.96
C VAL A 877 18.91 -10.87 42.86
N PRO A 878 19.64 -10.09 42.04
CA PRO A 878 19.31 -8.69 41.80
C PRO A 878 18.03 -8.60 40.94
N LEU A 879 17.13 -7.70 41.30
CA LEU A 879 15.89 -7.45 40.55
C LEU A 879 16.15 -6.60 39.31
N THR A 880 16.42 -7.26 38.18
CA THR A 880 16.27 -6.69 36.83
C THR A 880 15.19 -7.46 36.05
N THR A 881 14.56 -6.77 35.10
CA THR A 881 13.21 -7.13 34.62
C THR A 881 13.20 -8.26 33.58
N THR A 882 12.28 -9.20 33.77
CA THR A 882 11.71 -10.11 32.75
C THR A 882 12.70 -10.97 31.96
N ALA A 883 13.08 -12.11 32.54
CA ALA A 883 13.62 -13.25 31.81
C ALA A 883 12.65 -14.44 31.87
N THR A 884 12.14 -14.87 30.72
CA THR A 884 11.48 -16.16 30.50
C THR A 884 12.24 -16.89 29.40
N VAL A 885 12.65 -18.13 29.66
CA VAL A 885 13.46 -18.95 28.75
C VAL A 885 12.77 -20.32 28.63
N THR A 886 12.42 -20.69 27.41
CA THR A 886 11.51 -21.80 27.08
C THR A 886 12.20 -22.93 26.31
N GLU A 887 13.38 -23.37 26.78
CA GLU A 887 13.93 -24.72 26.59
C GLU A 887 15.25 -24.85 27.39
N TRP A 888 15.71 -26.08 27.62
CA TRP A 888 16.99 -26.38 28.29
C TRP A 888 17.58 -27.68 27.71
N VAL A 889 18.89 -27.73 27.47
CA VAL A 889 19.57 -28.92 26.92
C VAL A 889 20.48 -29.53 27.99
N THR A 890 20.32 -30.82 28.26
CA THR A 890 21.19 -31.56 29.20
C THR A 890 22.56 -31.79 28.55
N THR A 891 23.60 -31.19 29.11
CA THR A 891 24.98 -31.27 28.60
C THR A 891 25.80 -32.36 29.28
N SER A 892 25.42 -32.80 30.49
CA SER A 892 25.96 -34.02 31.11
C SER A 892 25.08 -34.60 32.21
N THR A 893 25.25 -35.90 32.48
CA THR A 893 24.71 -36.58 33.67
C THR A 893 25.82 -37.34 34.38
N ALA A 894 25.88 -37.24 35.70
CA ALA A 894 26.82 -37.96 36.55
C ALA A 894 26.08 -38.59 37.74
N ALA A 895 26.26 -39.90 37.95
CA ALA A 895 25.65 -40.63 39.06
C ALA A 895 26.72 -40.99 40.10
N VAL A 896 26.44 -40.72 41.37
CA VAL A 896 27.29 -41.10 42.50
C VAL A 896 26.41 -41.65 43.62
N GLY A 897 26.34 -42.98 43.71
CA GLY A 897 25.30 -43.65 44.51
C GLY A 897 23.90 -43.42 43.93
N ASP A 898 22.89 -43.35 44.80
CA ASP A 898 21.49 -43.17 44.42
C ASP A 898 21.14 -41.73 43.96
N ALA A 899 22.14 -40.85 43.85
CA ALA A 899 21.98 -39.47 43.39
C ALA A 899 22.51 -39.30 41.95
N VAL A 900 21.64 -38.82 41.06
CA VAL A 900 21.99 -38.42 39.69
C VAL A 900 22.01 -36.90 39.59
N THR A 901 23.18 -36.33 39.32
CA THR A 901 23.34 -34.90 39.03
C THR A 901 23.21 -34.69 37.53
N VAL A 902 22.25 -33.85 37.13
CA VAL A 902 22.02 -33.43 35.75
C VAL A 902 22.58 -32.01 35.58
N THR A 903 23.52 -31.82 34.66
CA THR A 903 24.00 -30.48 34.28
C THR A 903 23.24 -30.01 33.06
N VAL A 904 22.67 -28.81 33.14
CA VAL A 904 21.79 -28.23 32.12
C VAL A 904 22.21 -26.79 31.90
N ASP A 905 22.55 -26.46 30.65
CA ASP A 905 22.92 -25.09 30.27
C ASP A 905 21.71 -24.37 29.65
N PRO A 906 21.51 -23.07 29.95
CA PRO A 906 20.44 -22.30 29.31
C PRO A 906 20.79 -22.07 27.83
N PRO A 907 19.83 -22.16 26.90
CA PRO A 907 20.09 -21.90 25.49
C PRO A 907 20.47 -20.43 25.28
N THR A 908 21.75 -20.17 25.00
CA THR A 908 22.25 -18.84 24.63
C THR A 908 21.52 -18.36 23.38
N PRO A 909 20.79 -17.23 23.41
CA PRO A 909 20.01 -16.78 22.26
C PRO A 909 20.93 -16.49 21.05
N THR A 910 20.85 -17.32 20.02
CA THR A 910 21.70 -17.20 18.84
C THR A 910 21.27 -15.97 18.03
N ASN A 911 22.18 -15.00 17.89
CA ASN A 911 21.93 -13.83 17.04
C ASN A 911 21.84 -14.25 15.57
N LEU A 912 20.70 -13.99 14.95
CA LEU A 912 20.42 -14.31 13.55
C LEU A 912 21.09 -13.32 12.58
N VAL A 913 21.60 -12.19 13.06
CA VAL A 913 22.32 -11.20 12.24
C VAL A 913 23.77 -11.64 12.02
N PRO A 914 24.21 -11.90 10.79
CA PRO A 914 25.61 -12.18 10.50
C PRO A 914 26.48 -10.92 10.68
N ASN A 915 27.67 -11.09 11.25
CA ASN A 915 28.69 -10.03 11.39
C ASN A 915 28.12 -8.72 12.02
N PRO A 916 27.59 -8.79 13.26
CA PRO A 916 26.74 -7.75 13.83
C PRO A 916 27.45 -6.45 14.22
N GLY A 917 28.77 -6.50 14.42
CA GLY A 917 29.64 -5.37 14.76
C GLY A 917 30.71 -5.09 13.69
N PHE A 918 30.47 -5.49 12.44
CA PHE A 918 31.30 -5.17 11.25
C PHE A 918 32.81 -5.51 11.31
N ASP A 919 33.27 -6.33 12.26
CA ASP A 919 34.68 -6.73 12.41
C ASP A 919 35.27 -7.43 11.18
N ARG A 920 34.41 -8.04 10.34
CA ARG A 920 34.79 -8.62 9.04
C ARG A 920 34.39 -7.74 7.85
N GLY A 921 34.38 -6.42 8.05
CA GLY A 921 33.92 -5.48 7.03
C GLY A 921 32.43 -5.68 6.72
N LEU A 922 32.08 -5.73 5.44
CA LEU A 922 30.69 -5.88 4.97
C LEU A 922 30.24 -7.33 4.76
N ASP A 923 31.02 -8.33 5.19
CA ASP A 923 30.62 -9.74 5.15
C ASP A 923 29.25 -9.92 5.82
N GLY A 924 28.32 -10.59 5.13
CA GLY A 924 26.94 -10.79 5.61
C GLY A 924 25.98 -9.61 5.40
N TRP A 925 26.42 -8.49 4.81
CA TRP A 925 25.60 -7.31 4.54
C TRP A 925 25.61 -6.89 3.06
N SER A 926 24.60 -6.11 2.66
CA SER A 926 24.44 -5.60 1.29
C SER A 926 23.65 -4.29 1.26
N PHE A 927 24.03 -3.36 0.37
CA PHE A 927 23.23 -2.17 0.08
C PHE A 927 22.16 -2.48 -0.96
N TYR A 928 20.92 -2.15 -0.65
CA TYR A 928 19.77 -2.22 -1.54
C TYR A 928 19.26 -0.80 -1.82
N THR A 929 19.58 -0.26 -3.00
CA THR A 929 19.23 1.10 -3.40
C THR A 929 18.66 1.13 -4.83
N ASN A 930 17.82 2.11 -5.11
CA ASN A 930 17.33 2.41 -6.46
C ASN A 930 18.04 3.63 -7.11
N ASN A 931 19.13 4.10 -6.48
CA ASN A 931 19.92 5.24 -6.93
C ASN A 931 21.39 5.04 -6.51
N PRO A 932 22.25 4.44 -7.35
CA PRO A 932 23.63 4.10 -7.01
C PRO A 932 24.55 5.30 -6.68
N SER A 933 24.18 6.53 -7.07
CA SER A 933 24.99 7.74 -6.85
C SER A 933 24.53 8.60 -5.66
N GLY A 934 23.39 8.27 -5.03
CA GLY A 934 22.83 9.04 -3.92
C GLY A 934 23.32 8.67 -2.52
N TRP A 935 23.90 7.48 -2.34
CA TRP A 935 24.38 6.97 -1.04
C TRP A 935 25.84 6.53 -1.12
N SER A 936 26.64 6.90 -0.12
CA SER A 936 28.00 6.39 0.07
C SER A 936 28.23 6.02 1.53
N GLY A 937 29.06 5.02 1.78
CA GLY A 937 29.25 4.45 3.10
C GLY A 937 30.21 3.28 3.12
N GLY A 938 30.59 2.86 4.31
CA GLY A 938 31.57 1.79 4.54
C GLY A 938 31.96 1.67 6.01
N VAL A 939 32.60 0.57 6.37
CA VAL A 939 33.02 0.32 7.76
C VAL A 939 34.19 1.23 8.14
N VAL A 940 34.08 1.88 9.30
CA VAL A 940 35.08 2.78 9.86
C VAL A 940 35.31 2.50 11.34
N GLY A 941 36.55 2.64 11.80
CA GLY A 941 36.88 2.62 13.22
C GLY A 941 36.40 3.90 13.92
N ILE A 942 35.65 3.76 15.00
CA ILE A 942 35.09 4.88 15.79
C ILE A 942 35.09 4.53 17.28
N ALA A 943 35.05 5.54 18.15
CA ALA A 943 34.83 5.31 19.58
C ALA A 943 33.41 4.81 19.86
N GLY A 944 33.28 3.62 20.42
CA GLY A 944 32.03 2.98 20.85
C GLY A 944 31.38 3.67 22.07
N PRO A 945 30.27 3.13 22.59
CA PRO A 945 29.52 3.72 23.71
C PRO A 945 30.35 3.90 24.99
N ASP A 946 31.23 2.93 25.28
CA ASP A 946 32.12 2.89 26.44
C ASP A 946 33.45 3.64 26.24
N GLY A 947 33.79 3.99 24.99
CA GLY A 947 35.05 4.63 24.60
C GLY A 947 36.11 3.67 24.05
N SER A 948 35.81 2.38 23.95
CA SER A 948 36.62 1.43 23.18
C SER A 948 36.57 1.75 21.68
N GLY A 949 37.50 1.18 20.89
CA GLY A 949 37.44 1.27 19.43
C GLY A 949 36.54 0.17 18.87
N THR A 950 35.46 0.56 18.18
CA THR A 950 34.53 -0.36 17.48
C THR A 950 34.55 -0.13 15.97
N ASN A 951 34.13 -1.13 15.20
CA ASN A 951 33.93 -1.06 13.76
C ASN A 951 32.47 -0.70 13.46
N ALA A 952 32.19 0.52 13.01
CA ALA A 952 30.83 0.94 12.68
C ALA A 952 30.65 1.13 11.18
N MET A 953 29.48 0.77 10.66
CA MET A 953 29.09 1.13 9.30
C MET A 953 28.75 2.62 9.24
N SER A 954 29.55 3.40 8.52
CA SER A 954 29.24 4.79 8.18
C SER A 954 28.27 4.87 6.99
N ILE A 955 27.29 5.76 7.09
CA ILE A 955 26.24 5.97 6.09
C ILE A 955 26.09 7.47 5.83
N TYR A 956 26.23 7.87 4.56
CA TYR A 956 26.04 9.23 4.09
C TYR A 956 25.07 9.26 2.89
N ASN A 957 24.10 10.16 2.97
CA ASN A 957 23.08 10.38 1.95
C ASN A 957 23.32 11.75 1.31
N SER A 958 23.65 11.77 0.01
CA SER A 958 24.11 12.95 -0.71
C SER A 958 23.02 13.62 -1.57
N GLN A 959 21.91 12.93 -1.85
CA GLN A 959 20.86 13.43 -2.76
C GLN A 959 19.46 13.10 -2.25
N TYR A 960 18.59 14.11 -2.20
CA TYR A 960 17.25 14.09 -1.60
C TYR A 960 16.17 13.23 -2.32
N LEU A 961 16.58 12.30 -3.19
CA LEU A 961 15.70 11.52 -4.07
C LEU A 961 16.07 10.03 -4.05
N GLY A 962 15.50 9.29 -3.09
CA GLY A 962 15.59 7.84 -3.00
C GLY A 962 15.01 7.28 -1.71
N PHE A 963 14.89 5.95 -1.65
CA PHE A 963 14.91 5.17 -0.41
C PHE A 963 16.03 4.14 -0.57
N SER A 964 16.90 4.04 0.42
CA SER A 964 18.06 3.13 0.42
C SER A 964 18.09 2.40 1.74
N THR A 965 18.48 1.13 1.69
CA THR A 965 18.41 0.21 2.83
C THR A 965 19.67 -0.65 2.87
N LEU A 966 20.24 -0.83 4.06
CA LEU A 966 21.30 -1.79 4.34
C LEU A 966 20.65 -3.06 4.89
N ARG A 967 20.85 -4.20 4.23
CA ARG A 967 20.17 -5.49 4.53
C ARG A 967 21.18 -6.62 4.71
N THR A 968 20.89 -7.55 5.62
CA THR A 968 21.66 -8.81 5.74
C THR A 968 21.58 -9.61 4.44
N SER A 969 22.72 -9.90 3.82
CA SER A 969 22.80 -10.57 2.51
C SER A 969 22.59 -12.08 2.59
N VAL A 970 22.89 -12.68 3.75
CA VAL A 970 22.48 -14.05 4.08
C VAL A 970 21.12 -13.98 4.78
N PRO A 971 20.10 -14.70 4.30
CA PRO A 971 18.82 -14.79 5.00
C PRO A 971 18.86 -15.81 6.14
N PHE A 972 18.00 -15.61 7.14
CA PHE A 972 17.76 -16.49 8.27
C PHE A 972 16.30 -16.97 8.30
N THR A 973 16.04 -18.12 8.93
CA THR A 973 14.69 -18.65 9.05
C THR A 973 13.89 -17.91 10.13
N LEU A 974 12.61 -17.67 9.84
CA LEU A 974 11.64 -17.10 10.77
C LEU A 974 10.51 -18.12 11.02
N ASP A 975 10.25 -18.44 12.28
CA ASP A 975 9.30 -19.46 12.71
C ASP A 975 7.89 -18.85 12.90
N ALA A 976 6.85 -19.53 12.42
CA ALA A 976 5.47 -19.05 12.55
C ALA A 976 5.02 -18.98 14.02
N GLY A 977 4.41 -17.86 14.41
CA GLY A 977 3.92 -17.60 15.76
C GLY A 977 5.01 -17.19 16.76
N ARG A 978 6.29 -17.21 16.38
CA ARG A 978 7.41 -16.94 17.28
C ARG A 978 7.72 -15.44 17.40
N THR A 979 8.03 -15.00 18.61
CA THR A 979 8.43 -13.63 18.91
C THR A 979 9.95 -13.48 18.91
N TYR A 980 10.44 -12.46 18.21
CA TYR A 980 11.85 -12.09 18.15
C TYR A 980 12.05 -10.69 18.74
N ARG A 981 13.14 -10.51 19.48
CA ARG A 981 13.66 -9.19 19.87
C ARG A 981 14.72 -8.78 18.85
N TRP A 982 14.70 -7.51 18.48
CA TRP A 982 15.80 -6.89 17.74
C TRP A 982 16.36 -5.71 18.54
N SER A 983 17.63 -5.39 18.33
CA SER A 983 18.27 -4.17 18.83
C SER A 983 19.47 -3.77 17.98
N PHE A 984 19.83 -2.49 17.97
CA PHE A 984 21.04 -1.98 17.31
C PHE A 984 21.46 -0.62 17.88
N GLN A 985 22.69 -0.21 17.63
CA GLN A 985 23.24 1.06 18.08
C GLN A 985 23.41 2.03 16.90
N THR A 986 23.10 3.31 17.10
CA THR A 986 23.44 4.37 16.13
C THR A 986 23.97 5.63 16.79
N ARG A 987 24.71 6.42 16.00
CA ARG A 987 25.28 7.72 16.37
C ARG A 987 25.33 8.62 15.14
N ASN A 988 24.95 9.89 15.24
CA ASN A 988 25.20 10.83 14.14
C ASN A 988 26.52 11.59 14.32
N SER A 989 27.02 12.23 13.26
CA SER A 989 28.28 12.99 13.27
C SER A 989 28.34 14.16 14.26
N GLN A 990 27.20 14.57 14.83
CA GLN A 990 27.07 15.62 15.85
C GLN A 990 26.87 15.06 17.28
N GLY A 991 26.90 13.73 17.47
CA GLY A 991 26.65 13.07 18.76
C GLY A 991 25.19 13.17 19.26
N ARG A 992 24.25 13.52 18.36
CA ARG A 992 22.81 13.62 18.63
C ARG A 992 22.08 12.38 18.11
N ASP A 993 20.85 12.21 18.57
CA ASP A 993 19.98 11.10 18.17
C ASP A 993 19.55 11.21 16.68
N PRO A 994 19.75 10.18 15.85
CA PRO A 994 19.21 10.13 14.48
C PRO A 994 17.70 9.76 14.37
N ALA A 995 17.01 9.43 15.48
CA ALA A 995 15.60 8.99 15.57
C ALA A 995 14.65 9.38 14.40
N PRO A 996 14.37 10.68 14.12
CA PRO A 996 13.36 11.07 13.12
C PRO A 996 13.69 10.60 11.69
N TYR A 997 14.91 10.13 11.45
CA TYR A 997 15.40 9.74 10.12
C TYR A 997 15.69 8.26 9.96
N ILE A 998 15.56 7.39 10.97
CA ILE A 998 15.91 5.96 10.84
C ILE A 998 14.74 5.00 11.08
N TYR A 999 14.74 3.88 10.36
CA TYR A 999 13.79 2.79 10.55
C TYR A 999 14.50 1.43 10.41
N ALA A 1000 13.98 0.44 11.14
CA ALA A 1000 14.40 -0.94 11.01
C ALA A 1000 13.22 -1.83 10.64
N SER A 1001 13.50 -2.88 9.89
CA SER A 1001 12.51 -3.87 9.47
C SER A 1001 13.13 -5.24 9.40
N VAL A 1002 12.36 -6.26 9.78
CA VAL A 1002 12.62 -7.63 9.37
C VAL A 1002 11.69 -7.96 8.21
N THR A 1003 12.26 -8.54 7.16
CA THR A 1003 11.56 -8.83 5.90
C THR A 1003 11.61 -10.31 5.57
N SER A 1004 10.54 -10.83 4.99
CA SER A 1004 10.46 -12.21 4.48
C SER A 1004 9.81 -12.18 3.09
N ASP A 1005 10.37 -12.96 2.16
CA ASP A 1005 9.95 -13.07 0.76
C ASP A 1005 9.63 -11.75 0.03
N GLY A 1006 10.35 -10.67 0.38
CA GLY A 1006 10.32 -9.38 -0.32
C GLY A 1006 9.08 -8.51 -0.09
N TYR A 1007 7.92 -9.12 0.17
CA TYR A 1007 6.63 -8.43 0.35
C TYR A 1007 6.20 -8.32 1.82
N GLY A 1008 6.78 -9.13 2.71
CA GLY A 1008 6.58 -9.02 4.14
C GLY A 1008 7.51 -7.99 4.77
N VAL A 1009 6.95 -7.00 5.48
CA VAL A 1009 7.73 -5.98 6.23
C VAL A 1009 7.22 -5.87 7.66
N ALA A 1010 7.87 -6.59 8.59
CA ALA A 1010 7.76 -6.33 10.02
C ALA A 1010 8.58 -5.06 10.35
N GLY A 1011 8.06 -3.91 9.92
CA GLY A 1011 8.71 -2.61 9.99
C GLY A 1011 8.31 -1.84 11.24
N SER A 1012 9.30 -1.37 11.99
CA SER A 1012 9.13 -0.51 13.17
C SER A 1012 10.00 0.73 13.01
N SER A 1013 9.36 1.91 13.12
CA SER A 1013 10.08 3.18 13.19
C SER A 1013 10.98 3.18 14.42
N ALA A 1014 12.29 3.32 14.21
CA ALA A 1014 13.28 3.35 15.27
C ALA A 1014 13.16 4.71 15.98
N THR A 1015 12.36 4.73 17.03
CA THR A 1015 11.98 5.94 17.79
C THR A 1015 12.34 5.76 19.26
N ASN A 1016 12.58 6.88 19.94
CA ASN A 1016 12.95 6.91 21.37
C ASN A 1016 14.19 6.06 21.72
N GLY A 1017 15.29 6.27 20.98
CA GLY A 1017 16.56 5.61 21.28
C GLY A 1017 17.09 5.96 22.66
N GLN A 1018 17.58 4.98 23.41
CA GLN A 1018 18.16 5.21 24.74
C GLN A 1018 19.63 5.60 24.59
N ALA A 1019 20.04 6.76 25.10
CA ALA A 1019 21.45 7.16 25.10
C ALA A 1019 22.29 6.19 25.95
N ILE A 1020 23.38 5.65 25.37
CA ILE A 1020 24.24 4.62 26.00
C ILE A 1020 25.71 5.05 26.20
N GLY A 1021 26.08 6.26 25.78
CA GLY A 1021 27.44 6.82 25.96
C GLY A 1021 28.05 7.34 24.67
N ASN A 1022 28.98 8.29 24.76
CA ASN A 1022 29.71 8.89 23.61
C ASN A 1022 28.85 9.37 22.41
N GLY A 1023 27.58 9.72 22.64
CA GLY A 1023 26.64 10.13 21.58
C GLY A 1023 26.01 8.96 20.81
N TRP A 1024 26.16 7.72 21.29
CA TRP A 1024 25.46 6.54 20.81
C TRP A 1024 24.09 6.36 21.48
N TYR A 1025 23.15 5.86 20.70
CA TYR A 1025 21.76 5.57 21.08
C TYR A 1025 21.43 4.11 20.74
N LEU A 1026 20.96 3.36 21.73
CA LEU A 1026 20.45 2.00 21.59
C LEU A 1026 18.97 2.03 21.18
N TYR A 1027 18.68 1.33 20.10
CA TYR A 1027 17.33 1.05 19.63
C TYR A 1027 17.01 -0.41 19.88
N GLN A 1028 15.77 -0.70 20.27
CA GLN A 1028 15.30 -2.06 20.51
C GLN A 1028 13.79 -2.17 20.31
N GLY A 1029 13.32 -3.37 19.98
CA GLY A 1029 11.91 -3.68 19.82
C GLY A 1029 11.66 -5.18 19.68
N THR A 1030 10.39 -5.54 19.46
CA THR A 1030 9.98 -6.94 19.28
C THR A 1030 8.96 -7.05 18.15
N PHE A 1031 8.95 -8.19 17.45
CA PHE A 1031 7.89 -8.56 16.52
C PHE A 1031 7.56 -10.04 16.67
N THR A 1032 6.31 -10.41 16.40
CA THR A 1032 5.87 -11.80 16.29
C THR A 1032 5.61 -12.11 14.83
N VAL A 1033 6.16 -13.22 14.35
CA VAL A 1033 6.06 -13.65 12.95
C VAL A 1033 4.68 -14.28 12.71
N SER A 1034 3.88 -13.71 11.80
CA SER A 1034 2.65 -14.37 11.34
C SER A 1034 2.99 -15.55 10.42
N ALA A 1035 2.07 -16.51 10.27
CA ALA A 1035 2.27 -17.64 9.36
C ALA A 1035 2.60 -17.20 7.90
N SER A 1036 2.08 -16.05 7.47
CA SER A 1036 2.36 -15.41 6.18
C SER A 1036 3.74 -14.72 6.06
N LEU A 1037 4.52 -14.66 7.15
CA LEU A 1037 5.87 -14.08 7.20
C LEU A 1037 6.94 -15.11 7.58
N ALA A 1038 6.52 -16.32 7.99
CA ALA A 1038 7.41 -17.42 8.32
C ALA A 1038 8.05 -18.01 7.06
N GLY A 1039 9.30 -18.46 7.18
CA GLY A 1039 10.04 -19.04 6.06
C GLY A 1039 11.55 -18.78 6.10
N PRO A 1040 12.31 -19.35 5.15
CA PRO A 1040 13.77 -19.33 5.15
C PRO A 1040 14.39 -18.02 4.60
N LYS A 1041 13.58 -17.09 4.08
CA LYS A 1041 14.06 -15.86 3.40
C LYS A 1041 14.06 -14.61 4.30
N GLY A 1042 14.01 -14.80 5.62
CA GLY A 1042 14.04 -13.73 6.62
C GLY A 1042 15.32 -12.90 6.56
N ALA A 1043 15.24 -11.58 6.71
CA ALA A 1043 16.43 -10.72 6.73
C ALA A 1043 16.17 -9.43 7.52
N PHE A 1044 17.20 -8.98 8.26
CA PHE A 1044 17.18 -7.71 8.98
C PHE A 1044 17.67 -6.58 8.05
N ALA A 1045 17.00 -5.43 8.11
CA ALA A 1045 17.27 -4.31 7.25
C ALA A 1045 17.08 -2.97 7.99
N ILE A 1046 18.01 -2.03 7.79
CA ILE A 1046 17.96 -0.67 8.33
C ILE A 1046 18.03 0.35 7.19
N GLY A 1047 17.20 1.39 7.23
CA GLY A 1047 17.15 2.43 6.20
C GLY A 1047 16.93 3.82 6.78
N GLN A 1048 17.13 4.83 5.94
CA GLN A 1048 16.88 6.23 6.30
C GLN A 1048 15.57 6.72 5.64
N SER A 1049 14.76 7.47 6.40
CA SER A 1049 13.68 8.30 5.86
C SER A 1049 14.26 9.58 5.22
N ARG A 1050 13.39 10.44 4.65
CA ARG A 1050 13.83 11.67 3.97
C ARG A 1050 14.36 12.72 4.97
N SER A 1051 15.67 12.74 5.19
CA SER A 1051 16.35 13.85 5.86
C SER A 1051 16.30 15.13 5.02
N THR A 1052 16.13 16.28 5.67
CA THR A 1052 16.23 17.62 5.09
C THR A 1052 17.66 18.19 5.16
N SER A 1053 18.65 17.38 5.57
CA SER A 1053 20.06 17.79 5.65
C SER A 1053 21.02 16.60 5.44
N PRO A 1054 22.20 16.81 4.84
CA PRO A 1054 23.19 15.76 4.61
C PRO A 1054 23.93 15.44 5.93
N ILE A 1055 23.38 14.48 6.69
CA ILE A 1055 23.92 14.06 7.99
C ILE A 1055 24.52 12.66 7.85
N THR A 1056 25.82 12.51 8.07
CA THR A 1056 26.47 11.21 8.25
C THR A 1056 26.04 10.60 9.58
N TRP A 1057 25.70 9.32 9.56
CA TRP A 1057 25.42 8.52 10.74
C TRP A 1057 26.13 7.18 10.69
N TYR A 1058 26.28 6.57 11.86
CA TYR A 1058 27.00 5.33 12.10
C TYR A 1058 26.04 4.30 12.69
N PHE A 1059 26.21 3.04 12.30
CA PHE A 1059 25.39 1.90 12.70
C PHE A 1059 26.29 0.74 13.16
N ASP A 1060 25.96 0.12 14.28
CA ASP A 1060 26.77 -0.91 14.94
C ASP A 1060 25.90 -1.85 15.82
N ASN A 1061 26.46 -2.98 16.23
CA ASN A 1061 25.93 -3.93 17.21
C ASN A 1061 24.48 -4.38 16.95
N ALA A 1062 24.22 -4.88 15.74
CA ALA A 1062 22.90 -5.34 15.31
C ALA A 1062 22.56 -6.75 15.83
N VAL A 1063 21.41 -6.90 16.48
CA VAL A 1063 20.95 -8.15 17.10
C VAL A 1063 19.52 -8.47 16.66
N VAL A 1064 19.27 -9.73 16.31
CA VAL A 1064 17.93 -10.35 16.22
C VAL A 1064 17.99 -11.71 16.90
N ILE A 1065 17.17 -11.94 17.92
CA ILE A 1065 17.11 -13.18 18.69
C ILE A 1065 15.66 -13.61 18.94
N ALA A 1066 15.38 -14.91 18.96
CA ALA A 1066 14.09 -15.42 19.45
C ALA A 1066 13.97 -15.19 20.97
N ILE A 1067 12.76 -14.87 21.44
CA ILE A 1067 12.46 -14.61 22.87
C ILE A 1067 11.22 -15.35 23.38
N SER A 1068 10.71 -16.31 22.60
CA SER A 1068 9.60 -17.23 22.91
C SER A 1068 9.94 -18.63 22.42
#